data_AF-A0A2U1JHU5-F1
#
_entry.id   AF-A0A2U1JHU5-F1
#
_cell.length_a   1.000
_cell.length_b   1.000
_cell.length_c   1.000
_cell.angle_alpha   90.00
_cell.angle_beta   90.00
_cell.angle_gamma   90.00
#
_symmetry.space_group_name_H-M   'P 1'
#
loop_
_entity.id
_entity.type
_entity.pdbx_description
1 polymer ?
#
loop_
_entity_poly.entity_id
_entity_poly.type
_entity_poly.pdbx_seq_one_letter_code
_entity_poly.pdbx_strand_id
1 'polypeptide(L)'
;MPHKKLIQQLGFLPKENTSGIFYKKYVDGYCIEVDFEKNTFHFGGKIKIQGKDSQNITKPEDWVVLECVNRLLEKGYKPENISLEKVYPAGHGFSARLDVCVTREDGSEYLLIECKTYGREFEKEFTRMKKDGGQLFTYFNFSRKADAIMLYASELNGKKIVYKNEIVKIEDDYRTGDVKDFYDKWSKLTKDNGVFDNWVNPYNFESKALTINELVEIKPEDSSFIFNRFLEILRHNVVSDKGNAFNKIFTLFLCKIYDEKDKEGTDNELEFQWKEGENHRDFQLRLTDLYKKGMYDFLEKRVTDFSETEFNNKFNYLKESDRTSLLDEFRKIRLEKNNEFAIKDVYDEQSFNENAIVVKEVVELLQRFKIRYTKKQQYLSDFFELLLTTGLKQESGQFFTPVPVAQFIIKSLPIDVVVEEKLQKGLRDELLPYVMDYAAGSGHFLTETMHEIQRLLDKKIDASKLKVDARKFVETSRINHFDWALNYVYGIEKDYRLVKVGKVGCYLHGDGLANVIHSDGLARFAHPDYKGKLLTIDKIFPKDNKEFDIIVSNPPYSVSSFKNTSSKFYKGEEFELYEKLTDNSSEIECLFIERTKQLLKDGGVAGIILPSSILSNAGIYTKSREIILQYFDIVAITELGSNTFMATGTNTVVLFLRRKSNYKSIHLKNDVTVFFTNMQDVTLNGIEKPVTKYVNHVWEGISFDDYVSLLKKAPNKAIAEHEIYIEYQKKLKAKNDKEFWTMLLEKEADKLFYFIIAFPQKVVLVKSGEKDAEKRFLGYEFSNRRGSEGIHPIQRGKNIEDCTQMFDPEVFDNPTKASTYIYKAFAGDYDFDIDEAMQNKVSRHNLVDMMTFDRVEFEKNISLSVKKKVVINSKYQQDKVENIFTEIKNGKNVAQSDEVGNYRVSRIESIANANFNINATKWTNDKVAENDFLQKGDILLSHINSVEHLGKTAYFNLNEKIVHGVNLLRFRPDKSKVLPKYASEIFKVKEFIFEMQKYAIKAANQASLNSANLKALKIPLPPLDIQQKIVSEIEVLEAKEKKAKEEVEELKGSISDLMELNSNSKIEKLENLALILKRGKSAKYGDSEIQIIKSGQARGLKEFDFSQKHFVIKDFILDERKLEKGDILINSSGVGTAGRITLFNLEGVFVVDSHITILRPNKEIVLPDFVLQSLAKIGFKNIEAMAMGQSGQIELTIPTIQNIKIPLPPISEQQKIVSKIEKIEAKITALKIEIASIPKEKEVVLKKYL
;
A
#
# COMPACT_ATOMS: atom_id res chain seq x y z
N MET A 1 -36.64 7.51 -40.12
CA MET A 1 -35.46 7.82 -40.98
C MET A 1 -34.28 6.82 -40.88
N PRO A 2 -33.99 6.13 -39.75
CA PRO A 2 -32.89 5.15 -39.68
C PRO A 2 -33.07 3.94 -40.61
N HIS A 3 -34.27 3.35 -40.65
CA HIS A 3 -34.54 2.11 -41.41
C HIS A 3 -34.52 2.28 -42.93
N LYS A 4 -34.92 3.44 -43.47
CA LYS A 4 -34.75 3.75 -44.91
C LYS A 4 -33.27 3.81 -45.31
N LYS A 5 -32.41 4.35 -44.45
CA LYS A 5 -30.96 4.32 -44.67
C LYS A 5 -30.41 2.89 -44.58
N LEU A 6 -30.90 2.09 -43.63
CA LEU A 6 -30.50 0.68 -43.48
C LEU A 6 -30.77 -0.12 -44.75
N ILE A 7 -32.00 -0.09 -45.29
CA ILE A 7 -32.31 -0.87 -46.50
C ILE A 7 -31.58 -0.35 -47.75
N GLN A 8 -31.29 0.96 -47.84
CA GLN A 8 -30.48 1.51 -48.92
C GLN A 8 -29.03 1.01 -48.84
N GLN A 9 -28.46 0.93 -47.64
CA GLN A 9 -27.14 0.33 -47.43
C GLN A 9 -27.14 -1.19 -47.69
N LEU A 10 -28.26 -1.87 -47.46
CA LEU A 10 -28.48 -3.26 -47.86
C LEU A 10 -28.68 -3.42 -49.37
N GLY A 11 -28.68 -2.35 -50.17
CA GLY A 11 -28.81 -2.43 -51.62
C GLY A 11 -30.26 -2.59 -52.14
N PHE A 12 -31.27 -2.25 -51.33
CA PHE A 12 -32.65 -2.16 -51.81
C PHE A 12 -32.86 -0.86 -52.60
N LEU A 13 -33.49 -0.99 -53.76
CA LEU A 13 -33.80 0.12 -54.67
C LEU A 13 -35.30 0.48 -54.58
N PRO A 14 -35.68 1.75 -54.76
CA PRO A 14 -37.09 2.11 -54.87
C PRO A 14 -37.74 1.41 -56.07
N LYS A 15 -38.93 0.84 -55.89
CA LYS A 15 -39.67 0.17 -56.94
C LYS A 15 -40.32 1.21 -57.87
N GLU A 16 -40.15 1.03 -59.19
CA GLU A 16 -40.72 1.97 -60.16
C GLU A 16 -42.25 2.02 -60.06
N ASN A 17 -42.82 3.22 -60.23
CA ASN A 17 -44.26 3.48 -60.18
C ASN A 17 -44.96 3.15 -58.84
N THR A 18 -44.24 3.09 -57.72
CA THR A 18 -44.81 2.93 -56.39
C THR A 18 -44.30 4.00 -55.41
N SER A 19 -45.06 4.27 -54.35
CA SER A 19 -44.66 5.13 -53.24
C SER A 19 -44.29 4.26 -52.04
N GLY A 20 -43.14 4.54 -51.42
CA GLY A 20 -42.75 3.88 -50.17
C GLY A 20 -42.38 2.39 -50.26
N ILE A 21 -42.29 1.79 -51.46
CA ILE A 21 -41.89 0.39 -51.65
C ILE A 21 -40.47 0.32 -52.19
N PHE A 22 -39.63 -0.48 -51.54
CA PHE A 22 -38.26 -0.76 -51.95
C PHE A 22 -38.12 -2.26 -52.22
N TYR A 23 -37.30 -2.64 -53.19
CA TYR A 23 -37.06 -4.05 -53.54
C TYR A 23 -35.57 -4.31 -53.75
N LYS A 24 -35.15 -5.55 -53.48
CA LYS A 24 -33.83 -6.05 -53.84
C LYS A 24 -33.96 -7.35 -54.61
N LYS A 25 -33.22 -7.45 -55.72
CA LYS A 25 -33.13 -8.67 -56.53
C LYS A 25 -31.86 -9.44 -56.12
N TYR A 26 -32.00 -10.74 -55.97
CA TYR A 26 -30.94 -11.70 -55.67
C TYR A 26 -30.70 -12.61 -56.88
N VAL A 27 -29.79 -13.57 -56.75
CA VAL A 27 -29.49 -14.58 -57.77
C VAL A 27 -30.78 -15.34 -58.15
N ASP A 28 -30.90 -15.77 -59.42
CA ASP A 28 -32.07 -16.45 -60.01
C ASP A 28 -33.38 -15.62 -60.09
N GLY A 29 -33.27 -14.30 -59.98
CA GLY A 29 -34.41 -13.38 -60.13
C GLY A 29 -35.32 -13.31 -58.91
N TYR A 30 -34.94 -13.92 -57.78
CA TYR A 30 -35.65 -13.81 -56.52
C TYR A 30 -35.64 -12.37 -56.00
N CYS A 31 -36.73 -11.90 -55.40
CA CYS A 31 -36.79 -10.55 -54.86
C CYS A 31 -37.49 -10.49 -53.51
N ILE A 32 -36.96 -9.61 -52.64
CA ILE A 32 -37.60 -9.20 -51.39
C ILE A 32 -38.06 -7.75 -51.56
N GLU A 33 -39.26 -7.43 -51.11
CA GLU A 33 -39.80 -6.07 -51.07
C GLU A 33 -40.06 -5.61 -49.63
N VAL A 34 -39.89 -4.31 -49.38
CA VAL A 34 -40.17 -3.64 -48.12
C VAL A 34 -41.17 -2.53 -48.41
N ASP A 35 -42.37 -2.64 -47.86
CA ASP A 35 -43.44 -1.65 -47.99
C ASP A 35 -43.51 -0.81 -46.71
N PHE A 36 -43.05 0.44 -46.77
CA PHE A 36 -43.10 1.37 -45.63
C PHE A 36 -44.49 1.95 -45.37
N GLU A 37 -45.42 1.87 -46.33
CA GLU A 37 -46.79 2.36 -46.14
C GLU A 37 -47.63 1.33 -45.37
N LYS A 38 -47.42 0.04 -45.67
CA LYS A 38 -48.07 -1.07 -44.96
C LYS A 38 -47.29 -1.57 -43.75
N ASN A 39 -46.04 -1.12 -43.57
CA ASN A 39 -45.10 -1.66 -42.59
C ASN A 39 -44.96 -3.19 -42.73
N THR A 40 -44.69 -3.67 -43.95
CA THR A 40 -44.55 -5.10 -44.22
C THR A 40 -43.29 -5.46 -45.01
N PHE A 41 -42.74 -6.63 -44.72
CA PHE A 41 -41.73 -7.32 -45.51
C PHE A 41 -42.40 -8.37 -46.41
N HIS A 42 -42.18 -8.27 -47.71
CA HIS A 42 -42.56 -9.29 -48.68
C HIS A 42 -41.33 -10.11 -49.03
N PHE A 43 -41.14 -11.21 -48.32
CA PHE A 43 -39.96 -12.07 -48.50
C PHE A 43 -39.94 -12.84 -49.82
N GLY A 44 -40.99 -12.81 -50.65
CA GLY A 44 -41.12 -13.62 -51.86
C GLY A 44 -41.70 -15.01 -51.58
N GLY A 45 -42.31 -15.65 -52.59
CA GLY A 45 -43.08 -16.89 -52.40
C GLY A 45 -42.27 -18.18 -52.17
N LYS A 46 -40.93 -18.10 -52.12
CA LYS A 46 -40.05 -19.27 -51.98
C LYS A 46 -39.59 -19.52 -50.54
N ILE A 47 -39.40 -18.46 -49.74
CA ILE A 47 -39.09 -18.59 -48.30
C ILE A 47 -40.32 -19.13 -47.57
N LYS A 48 -40.13 -20.17 -46.75
CA LYS A 48 -41.22 -20.82 -46.01
C LYS A 48 -41.58 -20.00 -44.78
N ILE A 49 -42.79 -19.48 -44.74
CA ILE A 49 -43.28 -18.64 -43.65
C ILE A 49 -44.33 -19.41 -42.83
N GLN A 50 -44.08 -19.65 -41.54
CA GLN A 50 -44.99 -20.41 -40.68
C GLN A 50 -45.78 -19.53 -39.69
N GLY A 51 -45.37 -18.29 -39.43
CA GLY A 51 -46.07 -17.32 -38.59
C GLY A 51 -46.96 -16.36 -39.39
N LYS A 52 -48.23 -16.16 -38.97
CA LYS A 52 -49.19 -15.24 -39.63
C LYS A 52 -48.74 -13.77 -39.67
N ASP A 53 -47.88 -13.35 -38.74
CA ASP A 53 -47.42 -11.96 -38.56
C ASP A 53 -45.96 -11.72 -38.97
N SER A 54 -45.25 -12.74 -39.44
CA SER A 54 -43.80 -12.70 -39.78
C SER A 54 -43.45 -11.78 -40.95
N GLN A 55 -44.45 -11.25 -41.65
CA GLN A 55 -44.31 -10.23 -42.69
C GLN A 55 -44.63 -8.83 -42.19
N ASN A 56 -45.15 -8.66 -40.97
CA ASN A 56 -45.46 -7.36 -40.39
C ASN A 56 -44.27 -6.83 -39.61
N ILE A 57 -43.90 -5.56 -39.82
CA ILE A 57 -42.83 -4.88 -39.10
C ILE A 57 -43.42 -4.35 -37.79
N THR A 58 -43.38 -5.17 -36.74
CA THR A 58 -44.00 -4.89 -35.45
C THR A 58 -42.99 -4.56 -34.36
N LYS A 59 -41.74 -5.03 -34.51
CA LYS A 59 -40.68 -4.90 -33.52
C LYS A 59 -39.34 -4.52 -34.17
N PRO A 60 -38.42 -3.91 -33.41
CA PRO A 60 -37.07 -3.62 -33.92
C PRO A 60 -36.30 -4.86 -34.39
N GLU A 61 -36.53 -6.02 -33.77
CA GLU A 61 -35.93 -7.31 -34.13
C GLU A 61 -36.25 -7.75 -35.56
N ASP A 62 -37.42 -7.38 -36.09
CA ASP A 62 -37.83 -7.77 -37.45
C ASP A 62 -36.87 -7.20 -38.51
N TRP A 63 -36.25 -6.04 -38.24
CA TRP A 63 -35.21 -5.46 -39.11
C TRP A 63 -33.89 -6.24 -39.07
N VAL A 64 -33.56 -6.85 -37.93
CA VAL A 64 -32.40 -7.74 -37.78
C VAL A 64 -32.63 -9.04 -38.55
N VAL A 65 -33.86 -9.58 -38.49
CA VAL A 65 -34.26 -10.76 -39.27
C VAL A 65 -34.16 -10.48 -40.77
N LEU A 66 -34.68 -9.35 -41.26
CA LEU A 66 -34.53 -8.96 -42.67
C LEU A 66 -33.05 -8.89 -43.08
N GLU A 67 -32.20 -8.29 -42.24
CA GLU A 67 -30.78 -8.14 -42.53
C GLU A 67 -30.04 -9.49 -42.52
N CYS A 68 -30.36 -10.38 -41.58
CA CYS A 68 -29.85 -11.75 -41.52
C CYS A 68 -30.25 -12.56 -42.77
N VAL A 69 -31.52 -12.49 -43.17
CA VAL A 69 -32.03 -13.14 -44.39
C VAL A 69 -31.35 -12.59 -45.63
N ASN A 70 -31.19 -11.27 -45.73
CA ASN A 70 -30.45 -10.65 -46.82
C ASN A 70 -29.03 -11.21 -46.93
N ARG A 71 -28.33 -11.34 -45.80
CA ARG A 71 -26.96 -11.85 -45.74
C ARG A 71 -26.87 -13.33 -46.16
N LEU A 72 -27.82 -14.16 -45.74
CA LEU A 72 -27.94 -15.55 -46.20
C LEU A 72 -28.14 -15.62 -47.72
N LEU A 73 -29.03 -14.81 -48.27
CA LEU A 73 -29.29 -14.81 -49.72
C LEU A 73 -28.10 -14.29 -50.54
N GLU A 74 -27.42 -13.23 -50.08
CA GLU A 74 -26.18 -12.74 -50.71
C GLU A 74 -25.06 -13.77 -50.67
N LYS A 75 -25.02 -14.58 -49.61
CA LYS A 75 -24.03 -15.65 -49.46
C LYS A 75 -24.26 -16.80 -50.44
N GLY A 76 -25.48 -16.96 -50.96
CA GLY A 76 -25.85 -18.02 -51.91
C GLY A 76 -26.72 -19.12 -51.32
N TYR A 77 -27.30 -18.93 -50.12
CA TYR A 77 -28.32 -19.86 -49.62
C TYR A 77 -29.60 -19.73 -50.46
N LYS A 78 -30.14 -20.88 -50.88
CA LYS A 78 -31.36 -20.96 -51.68
C LYS A 78 -32.58 -20.48 -50.87
N PRO A 79 -33.45 -19.62 -51.43
CA PRO A 79 -34.66 -19.15 -50.74
C PRO A 79 -35.57 -20.29 -50.25
N GLU A 80 -35.68 -21.40 -50.99
CA GLU A 80 -36.52 -22.55 -50.64
C GLU A 80 -36.06 -23.29 -49.37
N ASN A 81 -34.79 -23.08 -48.99
CA ASN A 81 -34.13 -23.70 -47.86
C ASN A 81 -34.19 -22.84 -46.59
N ILE A 82 -34.74 -21.62 -46.67
CA ILE A 82 -34.90 -20.71 -45.52
C ILE A 82 -36.35 -20.75 -45.05
N SER A 83 -36.54 -20.94 -43.74
CA SER A 83 -37.84 -20.88 -43.07
C SER A 83 -37.83 -19.80 -41.99
N LEU A 84 -38.87 -18.98 -41.93
CA LEU A 84 -39.07 -17.95 -40.93
C LEU A 84 -40.17 -18.34 -39.94
N GLU A 85 -39.95 -17.99 -38.67
CA GLU A 85 -40.86 -18.30 -37.55
C GLU A 85 -41.22 -19.79 -37.46
N LYS A 86 -40.20 -20.65 -37.53
CA LYS A 86 -40.41 -22.10 -37.49
C LYS A 86 -40.95 -22.51 -36.13
N VAL A 87 -42.06 -23.24 -36.13
CA VAL A 87 -42.80 -23.59 -34.92
C VAL A 87 -42.37 -24.95 -34.38
N TYR A 88 -41.99 -25.00 -33.10
CA TYR A 88 -41.75 -26.25 -32.38
C TYR A 88 -42.86 -26.51 -31.35
N PRO A 89 -43.34 -27.77 -31.20
CA PRO A 89 -44.35 -28.11 -30.20
C PRO A 89 -43.73 -28.13 -28.80
N ALA A 90 -44.01 -27.12 -27.99
CA ALA A 90 -43.63 -27.14 -26.56
C ALA A 90 -44.82 -27.62 -25.70
N GLY A 91 -44.52 -28.41 -24.66
CA GLY A 91 -45.52 -28.85 -23.69
C GLY A 91 -46.16 -27.67 -22.96
N HIS A 92 -47.47 -27.75 -22.70
CA HIS A 92 -48.34 -26.70 -22.11
C HIS A 92 -48.94 -25.65 -23.07
N GLY A 93 -49.27 -26.01 -24.31
CA GLY A 93 -50.17 -25.18 -25.14
C GLY A 93 -49.58 -23.86 -25.65
N PHE A 94 -48.29 -23.61 -25.42
CA PHE A 94 -47.53 -22.51 -26.04
C PHE A 94 -46.63 -23.07 -27.13
N SER A 95 -46.66 -22.47 -28.32
CA SER A 95 -45.78 -22.83 -29.42
C SER A 95 -44.53 -21.93 -29.42
N ALA A 96 -43.33 -22.48 -29.30
CA ALA A 96 -42.09 -21.71 -29.40
C ALA A 96 -41.70 -21.51 -30.88
N ARG A 97 -41.20 -20.33 -31.25
CA ARG A 97 -40.91 -19.96 -32.65
C ARG A 97 -39.47 -19.49 -32.80
N LEU A 98 -38.73 -20.15 -33.69
CA LEU A 98 -37.36 -19.77 -34.06
C LEU A 98 -37.40 -18.77 -35.23
N ASP A 99 -36.64 -17.68 -35.13
CA ASP A 99 -36.65 -16.58 -36.10
C ASP A 99 -36.27 -17.04 -37.52
N VAL A 100 -35.12 -17.69 -37.67
CA VAL A 100 -34.62 -18.19 -38.97
C VAL A 100 -34.08 -19.62 -38.84
N CYS A 101 -34.54 -20.50 -39.73
CA CYS A 101 -34.05 -21.88 -39.86
C CYS A 101 -33.59 -22.12 -41.29
N VAL A 102 -32.35 -22.59 -41.45
CA VAL A 102 -31.77 -22.97 -42.75
C VAL A 102 -31.68 -24.49 -42.84
N THR A 103 -32.16 -25.04 -43.96
CA THR A 103 -32.17 -26.48 -44.25
C THR A 103 -31.25 -26.82 -45.42
N ARG A 104 -30.76 -28.07 -45.50
CA ARG A 104 -30.05 -28.58 -46.68
C ARG A 104 -31.05 -28.99 -47.77
N GLU A 105 -30.55 -29.37 -48.94
CA GLU A 105 -31.39 -29.82 -50.06
C GLU A 105 -32.24 -31.06 -49.73
N ASP A 106 -31.77 -31.92 -48.82
CA ASP A 106 -32.51 -33.10 -48.34
C ASP A 106 -33.58 -32.76 -47.28
N GLY A 107 -33.73 -31.48 -46.91
CA GLY A 107 -34.66 -30.99 -45.91
C GLY A 107 -34.19 -31.13 -44.46
N SER A 108 -32.98 -31.64 -44.21
CA SER A 108 -32.38 -31.66 -42.87
C SER A 108 -32.04 -30.26 -42.39
N GLU A 109 -32.23 -29.99 -41.10
CA GLU A 109 -31.87 -28.70 -40.50
C GLU A 109 -30.35 -28.57 -40.42
N TYR A 110 -29.81 -27.43 -40.87
CA TYR A 110 -28.38 -27.14 -40.90
C TYR A 110 -28.01 -26.05 -39.89
N LEU A 111 -28.69 -24.90 -39.95
CA LEU A 111 -28.38 -23.74 -39.11
C LEU A 111 -29.66 -23.17 -38.47
N LEU A 112 -29.64 -23.00 -37.15
CA LEU A 112 -30.72 -22.37 -36.38
C LEU A 112 -30.24 -21.00 -35.90
N ILE A 113 -30.98 -19.93 -36.23
CA ILE A 113 -30.57 -18.56 -35.90
C ILE A 113 -31.66 -17.87 -35.09
N GLU A 114 -31.27 -17.38 -33.92
CA GLU A 114 -32.08 -16.50 -33.08
C GLU A 114 -31.59 -15.06 -33.26
N CYS A 115 -32.47 -14.14 -33.63
CA CYS A 115 -32.14 -12.74 -33.85
C CYS A 115 -32.50 -11.88 -32.64
N LYS A 116 -31.62 -10.94 -32.28
CA LYS A 116 -31.86 -9.94 -31.22
C LYS A 116 -31.39 -8.57 -31.67
N THR A 117 -31.98 -7.52 -31.12
CA THR A 117 -31.46 -6.15 -31.34
C THR A 117 -30.05 -6.02 -30.81
N TYR A 118 -29.19 -5.35 -31.58
CA TYR A 118 -27.80 -5.09 -31.20
C TYR A 118 -27.69 -4.37 -29.85
N GLY A 119 -26.66 -4.70 -29.07
CA GLY A 119 -26.46 -4.17 -27.73
C GLY A 119 -27.22 -4.94 -26.66
N ARG A 120 -28.07 -4.26 -25.87
CA ARG A 120 -28.56 -4.78 -24.58
C ARG A 120 -29.34 -6.10 -24.67
N GLU A 121 -30.26 -6.27 -25.62
CA GLU A 121 -31.04 -7.51 -25.72
C GLU A 121 -30.20 -8.68 -26.22
N PHE A 122 -29.25 -8.44 -27.13
CA PHE A 122 -28.26 -9.44 -27.52
C PHE A 122 -27.43 -9.92 -26.32
N GLU A 123 -26.85 -8.99 -25.55
CA GLU A 123 -26.03 -9.35 -24.38
C GLU A 123 -26.84 -10.07 -23.30
N LYS A 124 -28.12 -9.71 -23.13
CA LYS A 124 -29.04 -10.37 -22.21
C LYS A 124 -29.36 -11.81 -22.62
N GLU A 125 -29.67 -12.04 -23.90
CA GLU A 125 -29.93 -13.41 -24.37
C GLU A 125 -28.64 -14.23 -24.43
N PHE A 126 -27.49 -13.62 -24.74
CA PHE A 126 -26.19 -14.28 -24.66
C PHE A 126 -25.84 -14.67 -23.22
N THR A 127 -26.13 -13.80 -22.25
CA THR A 127 -25.98 -14.11 -20.82
C THR A 127 -26.88 -15.26 -20.41
N ARG A 128 -28.11 -15.31 -20.91
CA ARG A 128 -29.04 -16.41 -20.67
C ARG A 128 -28.54 -17.72 -21.29
N MET A 129 -28.08 -17.68 -22.53
CA MET A 129 -27.44 -18.81 -23.21
C MET A 129 -26.26 -19.36 -22.41
N LYS A 130 -25.42 -18.48 -21.86
CA LYS A 130 -24.31 -18.86 -20.97
C LYS A 130 -24.72 -19.34 -19.59
N LYS A 131 -25.94 -19.07 -19.13
CA LYS A 131 -26.45 -19.45 -17.81
C LYS A 131 -27.16 -20.81 -17.80
N ASP A 132 -27.99 -21.07 -18.81
CA ASP A 132 -28.83 -22.26 -18.87
C ASP A 132 -29.12 -22.76 -20.31
N GLY A 133 -28.39 -22.25 -21.31
CA GLY A 133 -28.57 -22.61 -22.71
C GLY A 133 -29.58 -21.73 -23.44
N GLY A 134 -30.42 -20.98 -22.71
CA GLY A 134 -31.38 -20.05 -23.29
C GLY A 134 -32.39 -20.71 -24.25
N GLN A 135 -32.98 -19.91 -25.13
CA GLN A 135 -33.97 -20.43 -26.09
C GLN A 135 -33.32 -21.25 -27.21
N LEU A 136 -32.13 -20.84 -27.63
CA LEU A 136 -31.41 -21.44 -28.76
C LEU A 136 -31.10 -22.93 -28.54
N PHE A 137 -30.70 -23.32 -27.32
CA PHE A 137 -30.42 -24.73 -26.98
C PHE A 137 -31.71 -25.57 -26.92
N THR A 138 -32.82 -24.93 -26.54
CA THR A 138 -34.14 -25.57 -26.56
C THR A 138 -34.57 -25.88 -27.99
N TYR A 139 -34.36 -24.95 -28.94
CA TYR A 139 -34.61 -25.20 -30.37
C TYR A 139 -33.74 -26.32 -30.93
N PHE A 140 -32.46 -26.34 -30.56
CA PHE A 140 -31.58 -27.45 -30.94
C PHE A 140 -32.06 -28.79 -30.39
N ASN A 141 -32.51 -28.86 -29.13
CA ASN A 141 -33.00 -30.12 -28.56
C ASN A 141 -34.24 -30.67 -29.30
N PHE A 142 -35.07 -29.81 -29.89
CA PHE A 142 -36.16 -30.24 -30.78
C PHE A 142 -35.67 -30.68 -32.17
N SER A 143 -34.62 -30.05 -32.69
CA SER A 143 -34.00 -30.36 -33.98
C SER A 143 -33.18 -31.66 -33.96
N ARG A 144 -32.15 -31.68 -33.10
CA ARG A 144 -31.01 -32.60 -33.01
C ARG A 144 -30.21 -32.81 -34.30
N LYS A 145 -30.56 -32.09 -35.37
CA LYS A 145 -30.01 -32.29 -36.72
C LYS A 145 -29.11 -31.14 -37.17
N ALA A 146 -29.34 -29.93 -36.68
CA ALA A 146 -28.51 -28.77 -37.00
C ALA A 146 -27.02 -29.02 -36.69
N ASP A 147 -26.15 -28.48 -37.54
CA ASP A 147 -24.69 -28.51 -37.38
C ASP A 147 -24.17 -27.28 -36.66
N ALA A 148 -24.94 -26.20 -36.68
CA ALA A 148 -24.62 -24.99 -35.95
C ALA A 148 -25.89 -24.31 -35.44
N ILE A 149 -25.75 -23.64 -34.31
CA ILE A 149 -26.75 -22.70 -33.80
C ILE A 149 -26.10 -21.34 -33.60
N MET A 150 -26.85 -20.27 -33.85
CA MET A 150 -26.31 -18.91 -33.87
C MET A 150 -27.24 -17.93 -33.16
N LEU A 151 -26.67 -17.13 -32.27
CA LEU A 151 -27.29 -15.89 -31.83
C LEU A 151 -26.79 -14.75 -32.71
N TYR A 152 -27.67 -13.96 -33.30
CA TYR A 152 -27.34 -12.95 -34.31
C TYR A 152 -27.91 -11.57 -33.96
N ALA A 153 -27.13 -10.52 -34.19
CA ALA A 153 -27.57 -9.13 -34.11
C ALA A 153 -26.88 -8.27 -35.16
N SER A 154 -27.54 -7.20 -35.59
CA SER A 154 -26.95 -6.19 -36.47
C SER A 154 -27.46 -4.78 -36.19
N GLU A 155 -26.63 -3.79 -36.53
CA GLU A 155 -26.97 -2.38 -36.47
C GLU A 155 -26.34 -1.58 -37.63
N LEU A 156 -26.90 -0.41 -37.90
CA LEU A 156 -26.33 0.57 -38.82
C LEU A 156 -25.47 1.56 -38.04
N ASN A 157 -24.14 1.41 -38.11
CA ASN A 157 -23.19 2.33 -37.49
C ASN A 157 -22.61 3.30 -38.53
N GLY A 158 -23.13 4.53 -38.53
CA GLY A 158 -22.76 5.56 -39.52
C GLY A 158 -23.22 5.17 -40.94
N LYS A 159 -22.26 4.82 -41.81
CA LYS A 159 -22.52 4.31 -43.18
C LYS A 159 -22.30 2.80 -43.33
N LYS A 160 -21.82 2.11 -42.30
CA LYS A 160 -21.45 0.68 -42.36
C LYS A 160 -22.45 -0.14 -41.54
N ILE A 161 -22.88 -1.27 -42.09
CA ILE A 161 -23.66 -2.26 -41.34
C ILE A 161 -22.66 -3.11 -40.55
N VAL A 162 -22.83 -3.14 -39.23
CA VAL A 162 -22.04 -3.95 -38.31
C VAL A 162 -22.94 -5.04 -37.77
N TYR A 163 -22.47 -6.29 -37.79
CA TYR A 163 -23.17 -7.41 -37.18
C TYR A 163 -22.30 -8.04 -36.09
N LYS A 164 -22.96 -8.76 -35.19
CA LYS A 164 -22.36 -9.60 -34.17
C LYS A 164 -23.06 -10.94 -34.21
N ASN A 165 -22.30 -12.03 -34.18
CA ASN A 165 -22.85 -13.36 -34.07
C ASN A 165 -22.08 -14.15 -33.01
N GLU A 166 -22.75 -15.14 -32.42
CA GLU A 166 -22.15 -16.09 -31.49
C GLU A 166 -22.62 -17.47 -31.92
N ILE A 167 -21.71 -18.24 -32.51
CA ILE A 167 -21.99 -19.51 -33.17
C ILE A 167 -21.53 -20.66 -32.27
N VAL A 168 -22.41 -21.62 -32.02
CA VAL A 168 -22.06 -22.90 -31.40
C VAL A 168 -22.13 -23.96 -32.49
N LYS A 169 -20.95 -24.50 -32.85
CA LYS A 169 -20.86 -25.69 -33.70
C LYS A 169 -21.32 -26.90 -32.88
N ILE A 170 -22.16 -27.73 -33.48
CA ILE A 170 -22.70 -28.92 -32.86
C ILE A 170 -21.76 -30.10 -33.11
N GLU A 171 -21.14 -30.58 -32.03
CA GLU A 171 -20.35 -31.81 -32.03
C GLU A 171 -21.25 -33.04 -31.82
N ASP A 172 -20.77 -34.23 -32.18
CA ASP A 172 -21.60 -35.44 -32.20
C ASP A 172 -22.11 -35.86 -30.80
N ASP A 173 -21.31 -35.64 -29.77
CA ASP A 173 -21.65 -35.93 -28.37
C ASP A 173 -22.76 -35.01 -27.80
N TYR A 174 -23.00 -33.85 -28.45
CA TYR A 174 -24.05 -32.90 -28.10
C TYR A 174 -25.44 -33.34 -28.57
N ARG A 175 -25.51 -34.25 -29.55
CA ARG A 175 -26.77 -34.71 -30.16
C ARG A 175 -27.58 -35.65 -29.25
N THR A 176 -27.06 -35.98 -28.06
CA THR A 176 -27.66 -36.88 -27.07
C THR A 176 -27.86 -36.21 -25.70
N GLY A 177 -28.99 -36.49 -25.04
CA GLY A 177 -29.38 -35.90 -23.74
C GLY A 177 -30.52 -34.89 -23.86
N ASP A 178 -30.83 -34.20 -22.77
CA ASP A 178 -31.75 -33.05 -22.74
C ASP A 178 -31.01 -31.70 -22.87
N VAL A 179 -31.73 -30.58 -22.75
CA VAL A 179 -31.13 -29.23 -22.85
C VAL A 179 -30.06 -29.02 -21.78
N LYS A 180 -30.25 -29.58 -20.58
CA LYS A 180 -29.29 -29.47 -19.48
C LYS A 180 -28.06 -30.30 -19.76
N ASP A 181 -28.21 -31.51 -20.30
CA ASP A 181 -27.08 -32.35 -20.71
C ASP A 181 -26.25 -31.68 -21.81
N PHE A 182 -26.91 -31.10 -22.83
CA PHE A 182 -26.21 -30.35 -23.87
C PHE A 182 -25.50 -29.13 -23.29
N TYR A 183 -26.17 -28.37 -22.42
CA TYR A 183 -25.55 -27.27 -21.71
C TYR A 183 -24.31 -27.75 -20.94
N ASP A 184 -24.39 -28.79 -20.11
CA ASP A 184 -23.29 -29.25 -19.28
C ASP A 184 -22.08 -29.77 -20.11
N LYS A 185 -22.32 -30.36 -21.29
CA LYS A 185 -21.27 -30.83 -22.22
C LYS A 185 -20.63 -29.71 -23.05
N TRP A 186 -21.37 -28.65 -23.36
CA TRP A 186 -20.85 -27.56 -24.19
C TRP A 186 -19.71 -26.82 -23.49
N SER A 187 -18.61 -26.60 -24.22
CA SER A 187 -17.39 -25.90 -23.76
C SER A 187 -17.61 -24.44 -23.32
N LYS A 188 -18.82 -23.89 -23.48
CA LYS A 188 -19.20 -22.49 -23.22
C LYS A 188 -18.47 -21.48 -24.11
N LEU A 189 -17.79 -21.97 -25.13
CA LEU A 189 -17.12 -21.18 -26.15
C LEU A 189 -17.99 -21.12 -27.41
N THR A 190 -17.96 -19.94 -28.02
CA THR A 190 -18.66 -19.60 -29.26
C THR A 190 -17.62 -19.16 -30.28
N LYS A 191 -17.97 -19.33 -31.55
CA LYS A 191 -17.20 -18.84 -32.71
C LYS A 191 -17.89 -17.59 -33.25
N ASP A 192 -17.12 -16.60 -33.66
CA ASP A 192 -17.61 -15.34 -34.26
C ASP A 192 -17.54 -15.34 -35.80
N ASN A 193 -16.87 -16.35 -36.36
CA ASN A 193 -16.71 -16.60 -37.79
C ASN A 193 -17.14 -18.03 -38.16
N GLY A 194 -17.33 -18.24 -39.46
CA GLY A 194 -17.50 -19.56 -40.06
C GLY A 194 -18.86 -19.84 -40.70
N VAL A 195 -19.69 -18.81 -40.89
CA VAL A 195 -20.96 -18.92 -41.65
C VAL A 195 -21.07 -17.84 -42.72
N PHE A 196 -20.95 -16.56 -42.33
CA PHE A 196 -21.19 -15.44 -43.26
C PHE A 196 -19.94 -15.01 -44.04
N ASP A 197 -18.77 -15.50 -43.66
CA ASP A 197 -17.50 -15.05 -44.20
C ASP A 197 -17.30 -15.49 -45.66
N ASN A 198 -16.72 -14.63 -46.51
CA ASN A 198 -16.67 -14.82 -47.96
C ASN A 198 -16.04 -16.15 -48.42
N TRP A 199 -15.11 -16.72 -47.65
CA TRP A 199 -14.41 -17.97 -47.96
C TRP A 199 -15.20 -19.24 -47.62
N VAL A 200 -16.24 -19.15 -46.80
CA VAL A 200 -17.05 -20.31 -46.38
C VAL A 200 -18.05 -20.64 -47.48
N ASN A 201 -18.16 -21.89 -47.93
CA ASN A 201 -19.22 -22.24 -48.87
C ASN A 201 -20.59 -22.32 -48.18
N PRO A 202 -21.71 -21.92 -48.84
CA PRO A 202 -23.05 -22.12 -48.29
C PRO A 202 -23.27 -23.59 -47.88
N TYR A 203 -23.98 -23.80 -46.78
CA TYR A 203 -24.20 -25.13 -46.18
C TYR A 203 -22.93 -25.82 -45.64
N ASN A 204 -21.83 -25.09 -45.49
CA ASN A 204 -20.63 -25.55 -44.78
C ASN A 204 -20.30 -24.62 -43.60
N PHE A 205 -19.67 -25.16 -42.56
CA PHE A 205 -19.11 -24.39 -41.45
C PHE A 205 -17.58 -24.49 -41.48
N GLU A 206 -16.90 -23.38 -41.77
CA GLU A 206 -15.42 -23.33 -41.85
C GLU A 206 -14.89 -22.15 -41.04
N SER A 207 -14.19 -22.42 -39.93
CA SER A 207 -13.59 -21.39 -39.09
C SER A 207 -12.13 -21.16 -39.49
N LYS A 208 -11.72 -19.91 -39.66
CA LYS A 208 -10.31 -19.57 -39.95
C LYS A 208 -9.50 -19.47 -38.66
N ALA A 209 -8.22 -19.82 -38.79
CA ALA A 209 -7.23 -19.61 -37.75
C ALA A 209 -7.07 -18.11 -37.46
N LEU A 210 -6.95 -17.77 -36.18
CA LEU A 210 -6.74 -16.41 -35.69
C LEU A 210 -5.40 -15.86 -36.16
N THR A 211 -5.39 -14.59 -36.53
CA THR A 211 -4.20 -13.76 -36.76
C THR A 211 -3.98 -12.82 -35.57
N ILE A 212 -2.81 -12.20 -35.48
CA ILE A 212 -2.49 -11.27 -34.38
C ILE A 212 -3.46 -10.07 -34.31
N ASN A 213 -3.96 -9.62 -35.47
CA ASN A 213 -4.87 -8.47 -35.58
C ASN A 213 -6.29 -8.77 -35.09
N GLU A 214 -6.63 -10.05 -34.90
CA GLU A 214 -7.94 -10.52 -34.43
C GLU A 214 -7.95 -10.77 -32.90
N LEU A 215 -6.81 -10.63 -32.23
CA LEU A 215 -6.73 -10.80 -30.77
C LEU A 215 -7.43 -9.66 -30.01
N VAL A 216 -8.17 -10.03 -28.97
CA VAL A 216 -8.91 -9.10 -28.12
C VAL A 216 -8.07 -8.71 -26.90
N GLU A 217 -8.07 -7.43 -26.54
CA GLU A 217 -7.44 -6.97 -25.30
C GLU A 217 -8.18 -7.52 -24.06
N ILE A 218 -7.42 -7.91 -23.04
CA ILE A 218 -7.99 -8.38 -21.77
C ILE A 218 -8.61 -7.19 -21.03
N LYS A 219 -9.85 -7.36 -20.54
CA LYS A 219 -10.53 -6.39 -19.67
C LYS A 219 -10.49 -6.85 -18.20
N PRO A 220 -10.81 -5.97 -17.23
CA PRO A 220 -10.84 -6.35 -15.81
C PRO A 220 -11.75 -7.55 -15.50
N GLU A 221 -12.90 -7.64 -16.16
CA GLU A 221 -13.84 -8.78 -16.04
C GLU A 221 -13.31 -10.10 -16.60
N ASP A 222 -12.41 -10.06 -17.60
CA ASP A 222 -11.86 -11.25 -18.24
C ASP A 222 -10.88 -12.00 -17.34
N SER A 223 -10.15 -11.30 -16.47
CA SER A 223 -9.13 -11.92 -15.60
C SER A 223 -9.75 -12.91 -14.61
N SER A 224 -10.85 -12.51 -13.98
CA SER A 224 -11.63 -13.40 -13.11
C SER A 224 -12.31 -14.52 -13.89
N PHE A 225 -12.78 -14.24 -15.11
CA PHE A 225 -13.36 -15.25 -15.98
C PHE A 225 -12.35 -16.33 -16.37
N ILE A 226 -11.17 -15.95 -16.86
CA ILE A 226 -10.10 -16.87 -17.27
C ILE A 226 -9.67 -17.75 -16.09
N PHE A 227 -9.43 -17.15 -14.92
CA PHE A 227 -9.03 -17.91 -13.74
C PHE A 227 -10.09 -18.93 -13.29
N ASN A 228 -11.35 -18.51 -13.20
CA ASN A 228 -12.44 -19.40 -12.79
C ASN A 228 -12.69 -20.52 -13.80
N ARG A 229 -12.60 -20.21 -15.10
CA ARG A 229 -12.76 -21.20 -16.17
C ARG A 229 -11.60 -22.18 -16.18
N PHE A 230 -10.37 -21.72 -16.00
CA PHE A 230 -9.20 -22.59 -15.83
C PHE A 230 -9.42 -23.58 -14.68
N LEU A 231 -9.85 -23.10 -13.50
CA LEU A 231 -10.17 -23.97 -12.38
C LEU A 231 -11.33 -24.94 -12.64
N GLU A 232 -12.27 -24.58 -13.51
CA GLU A 232 -13.37 -25.45 -13.93
C GLU A 232 -12.89 -26.56 -14.87
N ILE A 233 -12.01 -26.21 -15.83
CA ILE A 233 -11.35 -27.18 -16.72
C ILE A 233 -10.63 -28.25 -15.90
N LEU A 234 -9.87 -27.83 -14.89
CA LEU A 234 -9.20 -28.77 -14.00
C LEU A 234 -10.17 -29.69 -13.23
N ARG A 235 -11.36 -29.18 -12.86
CA ARG A 235 -12.35 -29.95 -12.09
C ARG A 235 -13.05 -31.01 -12.95
N HIS A 236 -13.53 -30.66 -14.14
CA HIS A 236 -14.25 -31.64 -14.96
C HIS A 236 -13.29 -32.69 -15.55
N ASN A 237 -12.02 -32.35 -15.74
CA ASN A 237 -10.99 -33.27 -16.27
C ASN A 237 -10.28 -34.07 -15.16
N VAL A 238 -10.77 -33.97 -13.91
CA VAL A 238 -10.28 -34.71 -12.74
C VAL A 238 -8.77 -34.51 -12.51
N VAL A 239 -8.28 -33.27 -12.66
CA VAL A 239 -6.89 -32.93 -12.39
C VAL A 239 -6.68 -32.75 -10.89
N SER A 240 -5.90 -33.65 -10.29
CA SER A 240 -5.62 -33.68 -8.86
C SER A 240 -4.50 -32.71 -8.45
N ASP A 241 -3.41 -32.64 -9.24
CA ASP A 241 -2.28 -31.76 -8.98
C ASP A 241 -2.47 -30.37 -9.61
N LYS A 242 -3.14 -29.50 -8.86
CA LYS A 242 -3.33 -28.10 -9.25
C LYS A 242 -2.00 -27.34 -9.37
N GLY A 243 -1.03 -27.62 -8.50
CA GLY A 243 0.25 -26.89 -8.50
C GLY A 243 1.02 -27.11 -9.80
N ASN A 244 1.06 -28.36 -10.26
CA ASN A 244 1.61 -28.69 -11.59
C ASN A 244 0.83 -27.98 -12.70
N ALA A 245 -0.51 -28.04 -12.69
CA ALA A 245 -1.35 -27.39 -13.70
C ALA A 245 -1.07 -25.87 -13.81
N PHE A 246 -0.92 -25.17 -12.68
CA PHE A 246 -0.54 -23.76 -12.68
C PHE A 246 0.88 -23.54 -13.20
N ASN A 247 1.87 -24.41 -12.91
CA ASN A 247 3.19 -24.29 -13.53
C ASN A 247 3.13 -24.47 -15.06
N LYS A 248 2.26 -25.36 -15.56
CA LYS A 248 2.06 -25.56 -17.00
C LYS A 248 1.39 -24.37 -17.67
N ILE A 249 0.54 -23.60 -16.97
CA ILE A 249 -0.04 -22.36 -17.52
C ILE A 249 1.04 -21.33 -17.85
N PHE A 250 2.10 -21.20 -17.04
CA PHE A 250 3.22 -20.30 -17.33
C PHE A 250 4.03 -20.75 -18.55
N THR A 251 4.10 -22.06 -18.80
CA THR A 251 4.69 -22.60 -20.04
C THR A 251 3.85 -22.21 -21.25
N LEU A 252 2.53 -22.29 -21.16
CA LEU A 252 1.62 -21.86 -22.22
C LEU A 252 1.69 -20.35 -22.46
N PHE A 253 1.78 -19.53 -21.41
CA PHE A 253 2.03 -18.09 -21.56
C PHE A 253 3.33 -17.79 -22.28
N LEU A 254 4.41 -18.50 -21.97
CA LEU A 254 5.69 -18.34 -22.68
C LEU A 254 5.51 -18.60 -24.19
N CYS A 255 4.81 -19.67 -24.55
CA CYS A 255 4.53 -20.02 -25.95
C CYS A 255 3.73 -18.91 -26.65
N LYS A 256 2.66 -18.45 -26.00
CA LYS A 256 1.78 -17.41 -26.54
C LYS A 256 2.48 -16.04 -26.66
N ILE A 257 3.27 -15.65 -25.67
CA ILE A 257 4.09 -14.42 -25.72
C ILE A 257 5.09 -14.50 -26.89
N TYR A 258 5.71 -15.65 -27.09
CA TYR A 258 6.62 -15.86 -28.21
C TYR A 258 5.90 -15.79 -29.55
N ASP A 259 4.76 -16.46 -29.69
CA ASP A 259 3.97 -16.46 -30.92
C ASP A 259 3.47 -15.04 -31.28
N GLU A 260 2.94 -14.30 -30.30
CA GLU A 260 2.57 -12.89 -30.48
C GLU A 260 3.77 -12.01 -30.86
N LYS A 261 4.99 -12.33 -30.40
CA LYS A 261 6.21 -11.65 -30.80
C LYS A 261 6.63 -11.98 -32.22
N ASP A 262 6.63 -13.26 -32.58
CA ASP A 262 7.04 -13.73 -33.90
C ASP A 262 6.09 -13.21 -35.00
N LYS A 263 4.80 -13.05 -34.68
CA LYS A 263 3.78 -12.55 -35.64
C LYS A 263 3.54 -11.04 -35.58
N GLU A 264 4.24 -10.31 -34.71
CA GLU A 264 4.07 -8.86 -34.57
C GLU A 264 4.31 -8.13 -35.90
N GLY A 265 3.33 -7.34 -36.35
CA GLY A 265 3.40 -6.61 -37.62
C GLY A 265 3.18 -7.46 -38.88
N THR A 266 2.70 -8.70 -38.74
CA THR A 266 2.37 -9.60 -39.86
C THR A 266 0.87 -9.94 -39.88
N ASP A 267 0.35 -10.40 -41.02
CA ASP A 267 -1.00 -10.96 -41.17
C ASP A 267 -0.99 -12.51 -41.12
N ASN A 268 0.08 -13.11 -40.60
CA ASN A 268 0.22 -14.55 -40.51
C ASN A 268 -0.69 -15.12 -39.41
N GLU A 269 -1.10 -16.38 -39.61
CA GLU A 269 -1.82 -17.14 -38.59
C GLU A 269 -0.96 -17.33 -37.33
N LEU A 270 -1.61 -17.26 -36.17
CA LEU A 270 -1.01 -17.59 -34.88
C LEU A 270 -0.81 -19.11 -34.78
N GLU A 271 0.32 -19.53 -34.22
CA GLU A 271 0.57 -20.93 -33.93
C GLU A 271 0.16 -21.31 -32.50
N PHE A 272 -0.29 -20.37 -31.66
CA PHE A 272 -0.89 -20.65 -30.36
C PHE A 272 -2.43 -20.63 -30.45
N GLN A 273 -3.00 -21.69 -31.00
CA GLN A 273 -4.46 -21.89 -31.11
C GLN A 273 -4.79 -23.32 -31.51
N TRP A 274 -6.00 -23.79 -31.26
CA TRP A 274 -6.51 -25.01 -31.89
C TRP A 274 -6.95 -24.73 -33.35
N LYS A 275 -6.42 -25.48 -34.34
CA LYS A 275 -6.81 -25.34 -35.75
C LYS A 275 -7.87 -26.39 -36.11
N GLU A 276 -8.90 -26.00 -36.87
CA GLU A 276 -9.98 -26.91 -37.26
C GLU A 276 -9.44 -28.05 -38.16
N GLY A 277 -9.80 -29.30 -37.86
CA GLY A 277 -9.31 -30.49 -38.58
C GLY A 277 -7.93 -30.99 -38.12
N GLU A 278 -7.27 -30.29 -37.20
CA GLU A 278 -6.01 -30.72 -36.59
C GLU A 278 -6.25 -31.86 -35.58
N ASN A 279 -5.28 -32.76 -35.43
CA ASN A 279 -5.30 -33.80 -34.39
C ASN A 279 -4.47 -33.39 -33.16
N HIS A 280 -4.69 -34.09 -32.04
CA HIS A 280 -4.02 -33.79 -30.77
C HIS A 280 -2.48 -33.88 -30.81
N ARG A 281 -1.92 -34.73 -31.69
CA ARG A 281 -0.46 -34.90 -31.82
C ARG A 281 0.15 -33.68 -32.50
N ASP A 282 -0.35 -33.31 -33.67
CA ASP A 282 0.14 -32.16 -34.45
C ASP A 282 0.02 -30.85 -33.65
N PHE A 283 -1.12 -30.68 -32.97
CA PHE A 283 -1.36 -29.55 -32.07
C PHE A 283 -0.28 -29.41 -30.98
N GLN A 284 0.02 -30.50 -30.26
CA GLN A 284 1.03 -30.43 -29.20
C GLN A 284 2.45 -30.28 -29.74
N LEU A 285 2.78 -30.89 -30.89
CA LEU A 285 4.10 -30.70 -31.53
C LEU A 285 4.34 -29.22 -31.87
N ARG A 286 3.31 -28.53 -32.39
CA ARG A 286 3.35 -27.09 -32.67
C ARG A 286 3.54 -26.26 -31.41
N LEU A 287 2.86 -26.59 -30.32
CA LEU A 287 3.08 -25.94 -29.02
C LEU A 287 4.50 -26.19 -28.48
N THR A 288 5.04 -27.40 -28.62
CA THR A 288 6.41 -27.71 -28.17
C THR A 288 7.45 -26.93 -28.98
N ASP A 289 7.22 -26.72 -30.28
CA ASP A 289 8.09 -25.89 -31.11
C ASP A 289 8.05 -24.41 -30.67
N LEU A 290 6.88 -23.87 -30.33
CA LEU A 290 6.76 -22.54 -29.72
C LEU A 290 7.49 -22.46 -28.38
N TYR A 291 7.32 -23.47 -27.52
CA TYR A 291 8.00 -23.55 -26.24
C TYR A 291 9.53 -23.54 -26.42
N LYS A 292 10.07 -24.39 -27.30
CA LYS A 292 11.51 -24.46 -27.61
C LYS A 292 12.06 -23.09 -28.01
N LYS A 293 11.34 -22.38 -28.90
CA LYS A 293 11.76 -21.05 -29.36
C LYS A 293 11.67 -20.00 -28.26
N GLY A 294 10.57 -19.95 -27.51
CA GLY A 294 10.39 -19.03 -26.39
C GLY A 294 11.40 -19.25 -25.26
N MET A 295 11.73 -20.51 -24.96
CA MET A 295 12.77 -20.89 -23.99
C MET A 295 14.16 -20.36 -24.38
N TYR A 296 14.48 -20.42 -25.67
CA TYR A 296 15.76 -19.91 -26.14
C TYR A 296 15.78 -18.38 -26.17
N ASP A 297 14.75 -17.76 -26.75
CA ASP A 297 14.72 -16.31 -26.99
C ASP A 297 14.60 -15.51 -25.68
N PHE A 298 13.85 -16.01 -24.69
CA PHE A 298 13.59 -15.26 -23.46
C PHE A 298 14.46 -15.67 -22.26
N LEU A 299 14.95 -16.92 -22.25
CA LEU A 299 15.68 -17.50 -21.12
C LEU A 299 17.06 -18.04 -21.51
N GLU A 300 17.45 -17.96 -22.79
CA GLU A 300 18.71 -18.49 -23.33
C GLU A 300 18.91 -19.99 -23.05
N LYS A 301 17.83 -20.74 -22.81
CA LYS A 301 17.87 -22.17 -22.53
C LYS A 301 17.53 -22.95 -23.79
N ARG A 302 18.46 -23.82 -24.21
CA ARG A 302 18.22 -24.76 -25.31
C ARG A 302 17.44 -25.97 -24.80
N VAL A 303 16.24 -26.19 -25.33
CA VAL A 303 15.48 -27.41 -25.11
C VAL A 303 16.04 -28.49 -26.03
N THR A 304 16.42 -29.64 -25.46
CA THR A 304 16.96 -30.78 -26.21
C THR A 304 15.82 -31.49 -26.94
N ASP A 305 15.46 -30.98 -28.11
CA ASP A 305 14.36 -31.47 -28.93
C ASP A 305 14.60 -31.20 -30.43
N PHE A 306 13.94 -31.96 -31.31
CA PHE A 306 13.99 -31.80 -32.77
C PHE A 306 12.58 -31.51 -33.30
N SER A 307 12.42 -30.38 -33.99
CA SER A 307 11.27 -30.17 -34.87
C SER A 307 11.33 -31.18 -36.01
N GLU A 308 10.18 -31.47 -36.63
CA GLU A 308 10.13 -32.41 -37.75
C GLU A 308 11.02 -31.97 -38.91
N THR A 309 11.14 -30.66 -39.13
CA THR A 309 12.02 -30.09 -40.15
C THR A 309 13.50 -30.37 -39.83
N GLU A 310 13.91 -30.18 -38.57
CA GLU A 310 15.28 -30.51 -38.13
C GLU A 310 15.56 -32.01 -38.21
N PHE A 311 14.59 -32.84 -37.84
CA PHE A 311 14.68 -34.30 -37.97
C PHE A 311 14.87 -34.70 -39.44
N ASN A 312 14.01 -34.20 -40.32
CA ASN A 312 14.06 -34.50 -41.75
C ASN A 312 15.37 -34.05 -42.39
N ASN A 313 15.88 -32.88 -42.01
CA ASN A 313 17.17 -32.39 -42.48
C ASN A 313 18.34 -33.23 -41.97
N LYS A 314 18.32 -33.62 -40.69
CA LYS A 314 19.40 -34.39 -40.06
C LYS A 314 19.48 -35.83 -40.56
N PHE A 315 18.32 -36.44 -40.83
CA PHE A 315 18.21 -37.83 -41.30
C PHE A 315 17.85 -37.92 -42.79
N ASN A 316 18.20 -36.89 -43.56
CA ASN A 316 17.91 -36.84 -45.00
C ASN A 316 18.58 -37.96 -45.82
N TYR A 317 19.60 -38.61 -45.26
CA TYR A 317 20.34 -39.72 -45.86
C TYR A 317 19.61 -41.07 -45.75
N LEU A 318 18.54 -41.17 -44.93
CA LEU A 318 17.73 -42.38 -44.80
C LEU A 318 16.68 -42.46 -45.91
N LYS A 319 16.24 -43.69 -46.23
CA LYS A 319 15.09 -43.90 -47.12
C LYS A 319 13.83 -43.34 -46.48
N GLU A 320 12.90 -42.87 -47.30
CA GLU A 320 11.66 -42.25 -46.82
C GLU A 320 10.83 -43.16 -45.91
N SER A 321 10.73 -44.46 -46.23
CA SER A 321 10.07 -45.45 -45.38
C SER A 321 10.67 -45.55 -43.98
N ASP A 322 12.01 -45.59 -43.91
CA ASP A 322 12.75 -45.76 -42.66
C ASP A 322 12.70 -44.46 -41.85
N ARG A 323 12.80 -43.32 -42.53
CA ARG A 323 12.69 -41.99 -41.94
C ARG A 323 11.30 -41.75 -41.34
N THR A 324 10.24 -42.11 -42.05
CA THR A 324 8.86 -41.97 -41.54
C THR A 324 8.61 -42.87 -40.33
N SER A 325 9.07 -44.12 -40.37
CA SER A 325 8.96 -45.02 -39.21
C SER A 325 9.71 -44.51 -37.98
N LEU A 326 10.92 -43.97 -38.17
CA LEU A 326 11.68 -43.36 -37.07
C LEU A 326 11.05 -42.06 -36.57
N LEU A 327 10.47 -41.26 -37.45
CA LEU A 327 9.78 -40.03 -37.08
C LEU A 327 8.55 -40.34 -36.23
N ASP A 328 7.78 -41.38 -36.55
CA ASP A 328 6.62 -41.79 -35.75
C ASP A 328 7.01 -42.31 -34.36
N GLU A 329 8.05 -43.14 -34.26
CA GLU A 329 8.57 -43.54 -32.94
C GLU A 329 9.12 -42.35 -32.14
N PHE A 330 9.76 -41.40 -32.81
CA PHE A 330 10.21 -40.16 -32.17
C PHE A 330 9.03 -39.31 -31.67
N ARG A 331 7.97 -39.12 -32.48
CA ARG A 331 6.74 -38.43 -32.09
C ARG A 331 6.09 -39.10 -30.88
N LYS A 332 6.04 -40.43 -30.89
CA LYS A 332 5.51 -41.23 -29.78
C LYS A 332 6.26 -40.94 -28.49
N ILE A 333 7.59 -41.02 -28.50
CA ILE A 333 8.42 -40.74 -27.32
C ILE A 333 8.31 -39.28 -26.87
N ARG A 334 8.26 -38.33 -27.82
CA ARG A 334 8.19 -36.88 -27.56
C ARG A 334 6.89 -36.50 -26.84
N LEU A 335 5.77 -37.12 -27.22
CA LEU A 335 4.44 -36.72 -26.74
C LEU A 335 3.91 -37.62 -25.61
N GLU A 336 4.14 -38.93 -25.68
CA GLU A 336 3.55 -39.94 -24.78
C GLU A 336 4.43 -40.22 -23.55
N LYS A 337 5.46 -39.41 -23.29
CA LYS A 337 6.32 -39.53 -22.10
C LYS A 337 6.64 -38.17 -21.49
N ASN A 338 5.88 -37.79 -20.45
CA ASN A 338 6.10 -36.60 -19.62
C ASN A 338 6.47 -35.34 -20.40
N ASN A 339 5.61 -34.95 -21.35
CA ASN A 339 5.82 -33.77 -22.19
C ASN A 339 5.72 -32.44 -21.42
N GLU A 340 6.17 -31.33 -22.00
CA GLU A 340 6.27 -30.06 -21.29
C GLU A 340 4.91 -29.48 -20.86
N PHE A 341 3.82 -29.94 -21.48
CA PHE A 341 2.43 -29.56 -21.24
C PHE A 341 1.62 -30.65 -20.51
N ALA A 342 2.29 -31.61 -19.86
CA ALA A 342 1.65 -32.62 -19.02
C ALA A 342 0.99 -31.99 -17.78
N ILE A 343 -0.27 -31.58 -17.90
CA ILE A 343 -1.15 -31.15 -16.81
C ILE A 343 -1.62 -32.39 -16.02
N LYS A 344 -1.92 -33.47 -16.75
CA LYS A 344 -2.05 -34.83 -16.23
C LYS A 344 -0.75 -35.60 -16.51
N ASP A 345 -0.47 -36.62 -15.70
CA ASP A 345 0.67 -37.50 -15.97
C ASP A 345 0.48 -38.20 -17.33
N VAL A 346 1.53 -38.21 -18.15
CA VAL A 346 1.54 -38.83 -19.48
C VAL A 346 2.64 -39.88 -19.56
N TYR A 347 2.25 -41.13 -19.81
CA TYR A 347 3.17 -42.28 -19.91
C TYR A 347 2.76 -43.31 -20.98
N ASP A 348 1.62 -43.12 -21.63
CA ASP A 348 1.12 -43.93 -22.75
C ASP A 348 0.17 -43.09 -23.64
N GLU A 349 -0.34 -43.69 -24.71
CA GLU A 349 -1.26 -43.02 -25.65
C GLU A 349 -2.60 -42.62 -25.00
N GLN A 350 -3.14 -43.42 -24.07
CA GLN A 350 -4.40 -43.10 -23.42
C GLN A 350 -4.25 -41.85 -22.53
N SER A 351 -3.25 -41.85 -21.66
CA SER A 351 -2.93 -40.71 -20.79
C SER A 351 -2.53 -39.47 -21.58
N PHE A 352 -1.87 -39.63 -22.74
CA PHE A 352 -1.62 -38.53 -23.68
C PHE A 352 -2.93 -37.91 -24.17
N ASN A 353 -3.88 -38.71 -24.64
CA ASN A 353 -5.15 -38.21 -25.15
C ASN A 353 -5.96 -37.51 -24.05
N GLU A 354 -5.98 -38.07 -22.83
CA GLU A 354 -6.60 -37.42 -21.68
C GLU A 354 -5.96 -36.08 -21.35
N ASN A 355 -4.63 -35.97 -21.38
CA ASN A 355 -3.92 -34.70 -21.17
C ASN A 355 -4.17 -33.71 -22.33
N ALA A 356 -4.19 -34.20 -23.57
CA ALA A 356 -4.36 -33.39 -24.77
C ALA A 356 -5.69 -32.64 -24.79
N ILE A 357 -6.75 -33.26 -24.27
CA ILE A 357 -8.05 -32.61 -24.07
C ILE A 357 -7.91 -31.41 -23.13
N VAL A 358 -7.26 -31.59 -21.98
CA VAL A 358 -7.03 -30.50 -21.01
C VAL A 358 -6.20 -29.37 -21.63
N VAL A 359 -5.10 -29.69 -22.31
CA VAL A 359 -4.24 -28.68 -22.95
C VAL A 359 -5.01 -27.92 -24.02
N LYS A 360 -5.82 -28.62 -24.85
CA LYS A 360 -6.67 -27.99 -25.86
C LYS A 360 -7.63 -26.99 -25.23
N GLU A 361 -8.38 -27.39 -24.20
CA GLU A 361 -9.34 -26.49 -23.55
C GLU A 361 -8.69 -25.26 -22.91
N VAL A 362 -7.48 -25.41 -22.34
CA VAL A 362 -6.72 -24.29 -21.78
C VAL A 362 -6.21 -23.35 -22.88
N VAL A 363 -5.77 -23.89 -24.02
CA VAL A 363 -5.36 -23.06 -25.17
C VAL A 363 -6.56 -22.35 -25.79
N GLU A 364 -7.70 -23.02 -25.97
CA GLU A 364 -8.93 -22.41 -26.47
C GLU A 364 -9.43 -21.27 -25.56
N LEU A 365 -9.24 -21.42 -24.24
CA LEU A 365 -9.52 -20.35 -23.27
C LEU A 365 -8.62 -19.12 -23.47
N LEU A 366 -7.34 -19.32 -23.81
CA LEU A 366 -6.33 -18.26 -23.88
C LEU A 366 -6.14 -17.67 -25.29
N GLN A 367 -6.40 -18.42 -26.35
CA GLN A 367 -5.96 -18.11 -27.72
C GLN A 367 -6.47 -16.77 -28.25
N ARG A 368 -7.71 -16.38 -27.90
CA ARG A 368 -8.35 -15.14 -28.39
C ARG A 368 -7.80 -13.86 -27.76
N PHE A 369 -7.14 -13.97 -26.60
CA PHE A 369 -6.73 -12.79 -25.82
C PHE A 369 -5.33 -12.36 -26.21
N LYS A 370 -5.07 -11.06 -26.29
CA LYS A 370 -3.71 -10.53 -26.37
C LYS A 370 -3.10 -10.50 -24.97
N ILE A 371 -1.88 -10.98 -24.80
CA ILE A 371 -1.19 -10.99 -23.49
C ILE A 371 0.12 -10.22 -23.47
N ARG A 372 0.70 -9.91 -24.63
CA ARG A 372 1.89 -9.05 -24.73
C ARG A 372 1.46 -7.61 -24.99
N TYR A 373 1.88 -6.71 -24.11
CA TYR A 373 1.63 -5.27 -24.19
C TYR A 373 2.94 -4.49 -24.08
N THR A 374 2.95 -3.26 -24.58
CA THR A 374 4.08 -2.34 -24.43
C THR A 374 3.99 -1.49 -23.17
N LYS A 375 2.88 -1.54 -22.43
CA LYS A 375 2.65 -0.77 -21.20
C LYS A 375 2.01 -1.66 -20.13
N LYS A 376 2.21 -1.30 -18.85
CA LYS A 376 1.61 -2.00 -17.72
C LYS A 376 0.10 -2.00 -17.83
N GLN A 377 -0.49 -3.19 -17.76
CA GLN A 377 -1.92 -3.38 -17.61
C GLN A 377 -2.21 -3.89 -16.20
N GLN A 378 -2.96 -3.11 -15.41
CA GLN A 378 -3.20 -3.43 -13.99
C GLN A 378 -3.95 -4.75 -13.82
N TYR A 379 -4.96 -5.00 -14.64
CA TYR A 379 -5.74 -6.25 -14.60
C TYR A 379 -4.89 -7.49 -14.90
N LEU A 380 -3.89 -7.37 -15.78
CA LEU A 380 -2.98 -8.47 -16.11
C LEU A 380 -1.98 -8.73 -14.98
N SER A 381 -1.61 -7.67 -14.26
CA SER A 381 -0.85 -7.72 -13.02
C SER A 381 -1.64 -8.49 -11.96
N ASP A 382 -2.89 -8.09 -11.71
CA ASP A 382 -3.77 -8.73 -10.71
C ASP A 382 -4.03 -10.21 -11.05
N PHE A 383 -4.18 -10.52 -12.34
CA PHE A 383 -4.31 -11.89 -12.83
C PHE A 383 -3.06 -12.73 -12.54
N PHE A 384 -1.87 -12.18 -12.80
CA PHE A 384 -0.61 -12.84 -12.50
C PHE A 384 -0.45 -13.12 -11.00
N GLU A 385 -0.78 -12.15 -10.14
CA GLU A 385 -0.75 -12.33 -8.67
C GLU A 385 -1.70 -13.43 -8.20
N LEU A 386 -2.89 -13.51 -8.78
CA LEU A 386 -3.87 -14.54 -8.45
C LEU A 386 -3.37 -15.95 -8.85
N LEU A 387 -2.70 -16.07 -9.99
CA LEU A 387 -2.08 -17.33 -10.43
C LEU A 387 -0.91 -17.72 -9.52
N LEU A 388 -0.04 -16.76 -9.17
CA LEU A 388 1.11 -16.99 -8.28
C LEU A 388 0.66 -17.54 -6.91
N THR A 389 -0.27 -16.83 -6.27
CA THR A 389 -0.74 -17.15 -4.90
C THR A 389 -1.49 -18.48 -4.82
N THR A 390 -2.20 -18.86 -5.89
CA THR A 390 -2.95 -20.12 -5.92
C THR A 390 -2.10 -21.31 -6.38
N GLY A 391 -1.16 -21.07 -7.29
CA GLY A 391 -0.49 -22.11 -8.06
C GLY A 391 0.88 -22.54 -7.57
N LEU A 392 1.64 -21.64 -6.95
CA LEU A 392 3.00 -21.93 -6.47
C LEU A 392 2.98 -22.13 -4.96
N LYS A 393 3.13 -23.38 -4.51
CA LYS A 393 3.37 -23.68 -3.10
C LYS A 393 4.75 -23.18 -2.70
N GLN A 394 4.81 -22.31 -1.70
CA GLN A 394 6.07 -21.85 -1.11
C GLN A 394 6.73 -22.98 -0.29
N GLU A 395 7.97 -23.32 -0.62
CA GLU A 395 8.80 -24.21 0.18
C GLU A 395 9.45 -23.45 1.36
N SER A 396 9.89 -24.16 2.41
CA SER A 396 10.51 -23.53 3.58
C SER A 396 11.70 -22.64 3.20
N GLY A 397 11.59 -21.33 3.48
CA GLY A 397 12.63 -20.34 3.17
C GLY A 397 12.41 -19.53 1.88
N GLN A 398 11.38 -19.85 1.08
CA GLN A 398 10.98 -19.10 -0.11
C GLN A 398 9.70 -18.30 0.15
N PHE A 399 9.79 -16.97 0.19
CA PHE A 399 8.65 -16.09 0.45
C PHE A 399 8.51 -15.04 -0.65
N PHE A 400 7.36 -15.01 -1.31
CA PHE A 400 7.05 -13.93 -2.26
C PHE A 400 6.85 -12.62 -1.50
N THR A 401 7.52 -11.57 -1.97
CA THR A 401 7.36 -10.21 -1.43
C THR A 401 6.04 -9.63 -1.93
N PRO A 402 5.09 -9.28 -1.04
CA PRO A 402 3.86 -8.61 -1.46
C PRO A 402 4.16 -7.32 -2.22
N VAL A 403 3.43 -7.06 -3.33
CA VAL A 403 3.57 -5.84 -4.14
C VAL A 403 3.57 -4.56 -3.30
N PRO A 404 2.66 -4.37 -2.30
CA PRO A 404 2.68 -3.16 -1.47
C PRO A 404 3.97 -2.97 -0.66
N VAL A 405 4.63 -4.06 -0.26
CA VAL A 405 5.92 -4.01 0.46
C VAL A 405 7.06 -3.67 -0.52
N ALA A 406 7.03 -4.23 -1.73
CA ALA A 406 8.00 -3.87 -2.77
C ALA A 406 7.89 -2.38 -3.14
N GLN A 407 6.67 -1.88 -3.35
CA GLN A 407 6.40 -0.46 -3.61
C GLN A 407 6.83 0.43 -2.43
N PHE A 408 6.57 0.02 -1.19
CA PHE A 408 7.06 0.75 -0.01
C PHE A 408 8.57 0.96 -0.04
N ILE A 409 9.34 -0.10 -0.33
CA ILE A 409 10.80 -0.03 -0.38
C ILE A 409 11.25 0.88 -1.52
N ILE A 410 10.69 0.71 -2.71
CA ILE A 410 11.01 1.51 -3.90
C ILE A 410 10.70 3.00 -3.65
N LYS A 411 9.56 3.32 -3.06
CA LYS A 411 9.15 4.70 -2.70
C LYS A 411 9.94 5.29 -1.53
N SER A 412 10.63 4.46 -0.75
CA SER A 412 11.49 4.93 0.33
C SER A 412 12.90 5.26 -0.16
N LEU A 413 13.31 4.75 -1.33
CA LEU A 413 14.62 4.99 -1.93
C LEU A 413 14.61 6.28 -2.78
N PRO A 414 15.75 7.00 -2.87
CA PRO A 414 15.87 8.25 -3.63
C PRO A 414 16.01 8.01 -5.15
N ILE A 415 15.17 7.15 -5.73
CA ILE A 415 15.29 6.70 -7.13
C ILE A 415 15.16 7.87 -8.09
N ASP A 416 14.24 8.79 -7.82
CA ASP A 416 14.02 9.99 -8.62
C ASP A 416 15.24 10.91 -8.67
N VAL A 417 15.93 11.10 -7.54
CA VAL A 417 17.18 11.85 -7.46
C VAL A 417 18.27 11.17 -8.29
N VAL A 418 18.44 9.85 -8.16
CA VAL A 418 19.47 9.11 -8.90
C VAL A 418 19.21 9.14 -10.41
N VAL A 419 17.96 8.98 -10.84
CA VAL A 419 17.56 9.09 -12.26
C VAL A 419 17.85 10.49 -12.79
N GLU A 420 17.44 11.53 -12.06
CA GLU A 420 17.65 12.91 -12.47
C GLU A 420 19.14 13.26 -12.59
N GLU A 421 19.96 12.89 -11.59
CA GLU A 421 21.40 13.13 -11.62
C GLU A 421 22.09 12.46 -12.82
N LYS A 422 21.72 11.21 -13.14
CA LYS A 422 22.31 10.49 -14.29
C LYS A 422 21.91 11.09 -15.63
N LEU A 423 20.64 11.44 -15.79
CA LEU A 423 20.15 12.10 -17.01
C LEU A 423 20.79 13.49 -17.19
N GLN A 424 20.98 14.26 -16.11
CA GLN A 424 21.67 15.55 -16.15
C GLN A 424 23.16 15.40 -16.51
N LYS A 425 23.85 14.39 -15.96
CA LYS A 425 25.23 14.06 -16.36
C LYS A 425 25.30 13.68 -17.85
N GLY A 426 24.31 12.94 -18.35
CA GLY A 426 24.14 12.61 -19.76
C GLY A 426 25.25 11.74 -20.34
N LEU A 427 25.79 10.81 -19.55
CA LEU A 427 26.78 9.84 -19.99
C LEU A 427 26.08 8.72 -20.77
N ARG A 428 26.48 8.50 -22.02
CA ARG A 428 25.77 7.64 -23.00
C ARG A 428 25.44 6.24 -22.48
N ASP A 429 26.33 5.62 -21.72
CA ASP A 429 26.15 4.26 -21.20
C ASP A 429 25.68 4.23 -19.74
N GLU A 430 25.29 5.38 -19.16
CA GLU A 430 24.92 5.50 -17.74
C GLU A 430 23.78 6.52 -17.55
N LEU A 431 22.79 6.50 -18.44
CA LEU A 431 21.66 7.42 -18.44
C LEU A 431 20.62 7.12 -17.34
N LEU A 432 20.51 5.85 -16.92
CA LEU A 432 19.61 5.38 -15.87
C LEU A 432 20.40 4.63 -14.79
N PRO A 433 19.82 4.47 -13.57
CA PRO A 433 20.45 3.65 -12.54
C PRO A 433 20.48 2.18 -12.93
N TYR A 434 21.60 1.52 -12.64
CA TYR A 434 21.69 0.07 -12.66
C TYR A 434 21.04 -0.50 -11.39
N VAL A 435 20.02 -1.34 -11.59
CA VAL A 435 19.20 -1.94 -10.53
C VAL A 435 19.46 -3.44 -10.49
N MET A 436 19.60 -4.00 -9.29
CA MET A 436 19.79 -5.42 -9.06
C MET A 436 18.83 -5.96 -8.00
N ASP A 437 18.22 -7.11 -8.31
CA ASP A 437 17.68 -8.05 -7.33
C ASP A 437 18.39 -9.42 -7.47
N TYR A 438 19.27 -9.74 -6.53
CA TYR A 438 20.05 -10.99 -6.58
C TYR A 438 19.27 -12.23 -6.09
N ALA A 439 18.01 -12.06 -5.71
CA ALA A 439 17.09 -13.11 -5.27
C ALA A 439 15.67 -12.78 -5.75
N ALA A 440 15.53 -12.69 -7.08
CA ALA A 440 14.41 -12.04 -7.74
C ALA A 440 13.05 -12.75 -7.57
N GLY A 441 13.02 -14.07 -7.34
CA GLY A 441 11.79 -14.84 -7.21
C GLY A 441 10.85 -14.63 -8.40
N SER A 442 9.62 -14.17 -8.13
CA SER A 442 8.60 -13.82 -9.13
C SER A 442 8.83 -12.47 -9.83
N GLY A 443 9.86 -11.71 -9.44
CA GLY A 443 10.27 -10.49 -10.14
C GLY A 443 9.60 -9.18 -9.67
N HIS A 444 8.89 -9.16 -8.54
CA HIS A 444 8.15 -7.98 -8.06
C HIS A 444 9.01 -6.72 -7.89
N PHE A 445 10.23 -6.85 -7.37
CA PHE A 445 11.12 -5.68 -7.24
C PHE A 445 11.58 -5.15 -8.59
N LEU A 446 11.78 -6.04 -9.57
CA LEU A 446 12.18 -5.65 -10.92
C LEU A 446 11.07 -4.86 -11.59
N THR A 447 9.85 -5.43 -11.62
CA THR A 447 8.70 -4.84 -12.29
C THR A 447 8.31 -3.50 -11.66
N GLU A 448 8.22 -3.44 -10.33
CA GLU A 448 7.83 -2.21 -9.65
C GLU A 448 8.90 -1.11 -9.74
N THR A 449 10.21 -1.46 -9.76
CA THR A 449 11.27 -0.46 -9.96
C THR A 449 11.24 0.10 -11.38
N MET A 450 11.02 -0.77 -12.37
CA MET A 450 10.87 -0.35 -13.76
C MET A 450 9.69 0.58 -13.95
N HIS A 451 8.55 0.25 -13.36
CA HIS A 451 7.35 1.10 -13.40
C HIS A 451 7.62 2.46 -12.79
N GLU A 452 8.33 2.51 -11.66
CA GLU A 452 8.65 3.79 -11.03
C GLU A 452 9.59 4.64 -11.89
N ILE A 453 10.64 4.05 -12.45
CA ILE A 453 11.55 4.77 -13.37
C ILE A 453 10.78 5.26 -14.60
N GLN A 454 9.94 4.44 -15.21
CA GLN A 454 9.14 4.84 -16.37
C GLN A 454 8.16 5.97 -16.03
N ARG A 455 7.51 5.91 -14.86
CA ARG A 455 6.64 6.99 -14.36
C ARG A 455 7.38 8.32 -14.23
N LEU A 456 8.63 8.29 -13.76
CA LEU A 456 9.49 9.47 -13.67
C LEU A 456 9.84 10.03 -15.05
N LEU A 457 10.21 9.16 -15.99
CA LEU A 457 10.48 9.55 -17.39
C LEU A 457 9.26 10.18 -18.05
N ASP A 458 8.06 9.68 -17.78
CA ASP A 458 6.80 10.16 -18.36
C ASP A 458 6.35 11.49 -17.72
N LYS A 459 6.33 11.57 -16.38
CA LYS A 459 5.66 12.66 -15.64
C LYS A 459 6.59 13.71 -15.05
N LYS A 460 7.81 13.36 -14.63
CA LYS A 460 8.66 14.23 -13.79
C LYS A 460 9.81 14.89 -14.56
N ILE A 461 10.42 14.17 -15.50
CA ILE A 461 11.61 14.64 -16.21
C ILE A 461 11.26 15.62 -17.34
N ASP A 462 11.81 16.83 -17.28
CA ASP A 462 11.73 17.80 -18.37
C ASP A 462 12.87 17.58 -19.37
N ALA A 463 12.57 16.87 -20.47
CA ALA A 463 13.54 16.51 -21.50
C ALA A 463 14.20 17.73 -22.18
N SER A 464 13.58 18.92 -22.13
CA SER A 464 14.13 20.14 -22.74
C SER A 464 15.40 20.65 -22.04
N LYS A 465 15.58 20.29 -20.76
CA LYS A 465 16.72 20.70 -19.92
C LYS A 465 17.90 19.72 -19.97
N LEU A 466 17.75 18.60 -20.69
CA LEU A 466 18.74 17.55 -20.75
C LEU A 466 19.72 17.72 -21.92
N LYS A 467 20.90 17.10 -21.80
CA LYS A 467 21.86 16.97 -22.92
C LYS A 467 21.24 16.15 -24.05
N VAL A 468 21.75 16.34 -25.28
CA VAL A 468 21.18 15.77 -26.52
C VAL A 468 20.93 14.26 -26.43
N ASP A 469 21.88 13.47 -25.94
CA ASP A 469 21.74 12.01 -25.86
C ASP A 469 20.70 11.59 -24.81
N ALA A 470 20.73 12.21 -23.62
CA ALA A 470 19.75 11.97 -22.57
C ALA A 470 18.34 12.38 -23.00
N ARG A 471 18.20 13.51 -23.72
CA ARG A 471 16.94 13.97 -24.28
C ARG A 471 16.37 12.96 -25.28
N LYS A 472 17.17 12.52 -26.26
CA LYS A 472 16.76 11.50 -27.24
C LYS A 472 16.34 10.20 -26.56
N PHE A 473 17.09 9.79 -25.53
CA PHE A 473 16.79 8.61 -24.75
C PHE A 473 15.41 8.71 -24.05
N VAL A 474 15.13 9.83 -23.37
CA VAL A 474 13.85 10.06 -22.69
C VAL A 474 12.70 10.12 -23.70
N GLU A 475 12.87 10.83 -24.82
CA GLU A 475 11.86 10.92 -25.88
C GLU A 475 11.54 9.54 -26.47
N THR A 476 12.57 8.70 -26.71
CA THR A 476 12.39 7.33 -27.19
C THR A 476 11.71 6.45 -26.14
N SER A 477 12.12 6.54 -24.87
CA SER A 477 11.58 5.72 -23.77
C SER A 477 10.11 6.03 -23.45
N ARG A 478 9.61 7.21 -23.82
CA ARG A 478 8.17 7.56 -23.71
C ARG A 478 7.31 6.92 -24.79
N ILE A 479 7.92 6.57 -25.93
CA ILE A 479 7.25 5.90 -27.04
C ILE A 479 7.34 4.39 -26.81
N ASN A 480 8.55 3.89 -26.60
CA ASN A 480 8.84 2.50 -26.30
C ASN A 480 9.15 2.35 -24.81
N HIS A 481 8.09 2.17 -24.01
CA HIS A 481 8.25 1.95 -22.58
C HIS A 481 9.12 0.70 -22.34
N PHE A 482 10.02 0.79 -21.36
CA PHE A 482 10.87 -0.32 -20.89
C PHE A 482 11.91 -0.90 -21.87
N ASP A 483 12.06 -0.41 -23.10
CA ASP A 483 13.14 -0.84 -24.03
C ASP A 483 14.54 -0.75 -23.40
N TRP A 484 14.69 0.14 -22.41
CA TRP A 484 15.92 0.35 -21.65
C TRP A 484 16.20 -0.73 -20.58
N ALA A 485 15.20 -1.54 -20.18
CA ALA A 485 15.32 -2.49 -19.06
C ALA A 485 16.40 -3.54 -19.30
N LEU A 486 16.63 -3.96 -20.55
CA LEU A 486 17.71 -4.89 -20.94
C LEU A 486 19.10 -4.40 -20.53
N ASN A 487 19.31 -3.08 -20.44
CA ASN A 487 20.63 -2.54 -20.13
C ASN A 487 20.80 -2.27 -18.64
N TYR A 488 19.72 -1.94 -17.94
CA TYR A 488 19.80 -1.36 -16.59
C TYR A 488 19.22 -2.25 -15.48
N VAL A 489 18.40 -3.24 -15.80
CA VAL A 489 17.67 -4.03 -14.79
C VAL A 489 18.15 -5.49 -14.81
N TYR A 490 18.58 -5.96 -13.65
CA TYR A 490 19.14 -7.30 -13.44
C TYR A 490 18.43 -8.01 -12.29
N GLY A 491 18.06 -9.26 -12.54
CA GLY A 491 17.50 -10.19 -11.56
C GLY A 491 18.23 -11.52 -11.60
N ILE A 492 18.51 -12.12 -10.45
CA ILE A 492 19.07 -13.48 -10.36
C ILE A 492 18.11 -14.35 -9.57
N GLU A 493 17.78 -15.53 -10.10
CA GLU A 493 16.96 -16.52 -9.41
C GLU A 493 17.51 -17.93 -9.65
N LYS A 494 17.55 -18.74 -8.58
CA LYS A 494 18.14 -20.07 -8.58
C LYS A 494 17.14 -21.15 -8.99
N ASP A 495 15.86 -20.98 -8.68
CA ASP A 495 14.80 -21.87 -9.16
C ASP A 495 14.39 -21.48 -10.58
N TYR A 496 14.75 -22.32 -11.55
CA TYR A 496 14.34 -22.18 -12.94
C TYR A 496 12.83 -21.95 -13.15
N ARG A 497 11.96 -22.55 -12.33
CA ARG A 497 10.51 -22.33 -12.40
C ARG A 497 10.19 -20.86 -12.12
N LEU A 498 10.83 -20.28 -11.11
CA LEU A 498 10.64 -18.88 -10.73
C LEU A 498 11.29 -17.93 -11.73
N VAL A 499 12.43 -18.27 -12.33
CA VAL A 499 13.03 -17.51 -13.46
C VAL A 499 12.02 -17.38 -14.61
N LYS A 500 11.39 -18.50 -15.01
CA LYS A 500 10.35 -18.51 -16.06
C LYS A 500 9.15 -17.65 -15.66
N VAL A 501 8.67 -17.81 -14.43
CA VAL A 501 7.54 -17.06 -13.89
C VAL A 501 7.85 -15.56 -13.83
N GLY A 502 9.01 -15.15 -13.34
CA GLY A 502 9.43 -13.75 -13.29
C GLY A 502 9.61 -13.15 -14.69
N LYS A 503 10.12 -13.92 -15.65
CA LYS A 503 10.21 -13.48 -17.06
C LYS A 503 8.83 -13.27 -17.67
N VAL A 504 7.90 -14.22 -17.49
CA VAL A 504 6.50 -14.07 -17.91
C VAL A 504 5.85 -12.87 -17.22
N GLY A 505 6.08 -12.71 -15.91
CA GLY A 505 5.60 -11.57 -15.13
C GLY A 505 6.04 -10.24 -15.75
N CYS A 506 7.32 -10.07 -16.06
CA CYS A 506 7.82 -8.88 -16.75
C CYS A 506 6.98 -8.61 -18.02
N TYR A 507 6.78 -9.61 -18.90
CA TYR A 507 6.04 -9.44 -20.15
C TYR A 507 4.58 -9.02 -19.93
N LEU A 508 3.91 -9.60 -18.93
CA LEU A 508 2.54 -9.26 -18.54
C LEU A 508 2.45 -7.83 -17.95
N HIS A 509 3.53 -7.34 -17.35
CA HIS A 509 3.63 -5.97 -16.85
C HIS A 509 4.09 -4.95 -17.90
N GLY A 510 4.17 -5.36 -19.17
CA GLY A 510 4.50 -4.49 -20.30
C GLY A 510 5.98 -4.45 -20.68
N ASP A 511 6.86 -5.20 -20.00
CA ASP A 511 8.30 -5.28 -20.30
C ASP A 511 8.77 -6.71 -20.60
N GLY A 512 9.37 -6.93 -21.75
CA GLY A 512 9.96 -8.24 -22.06
C GLY A 512 11.42 -8.45 -21.68
N LEU A 513 12.13 -7.38 -21.31
CA LEU A 513 13.54 -7.28 -21.63
C LEU A 513 14.48 -7.28 -20.42
N ALA A 514 13.99 -7.08 -19.19
CA ALA A 514 14.82 -7.19 -17.98
C ALA A 514 15.65 -8.49 -17.96
N ASN A 515 16.89 -8.38 -17.46
CA ASN A 515 17.82 -9.52 -17.38
C ASN A 515 17.49 -10.42 -16.19
N VAL A 516 16.55 -11.35 -16.36
CA VAL A 516 16.26 -12.39 -15.36
C VAL A 516 17.15 -13.60 -15.63
N ILE A 517 18.17 -13.80 -14.79
CA ILE A 517 19.26 -14.77 -14.97
C ILE A 517 19.01 -15.98 -14.09
N HIS A 518 19.01 -17.19 -14.68
CA HIS A 518 18.99 -18.44 -13.93
C HIS A 518 20.40 -18.78 -13.43
N SER A 519 20.71 -18.41 -12.18
CA SER A 519 21.97 -18.74 -11.52
C SER A 519 21.87 -18.59 -9.99
N ASP A 520 22.97 -18.81 -9.26
CA ASP A 520 23.03 -18.54 -7.83
C ASP A 520 23.41 -17.05 -7.59
N GLY A 521 22.63 -16.33 -6.78
CA GLY A 521 22.86 -14.92 -6.46
C GLY A 521 24.20 -14.64 -5.75
N LEU A 522 24.82 -15.68 -5.17
CA LEU A 522 26.13 -15.61 -4.52
C LEU A 522 27.27 -16.16 -5.41
N ALA A 523 27.00 -16.56 -6.66
CA ALA A 523 28.04 -17.05 -7.56
C ALA A 523 29.17 -16.02 -7.77
N ARG A 524 30.37 -16.50 -8.07
CA ARG A 524 31.52 -15.64 -8.40
C ARG A 524 31.23 -14.77 -9.62
N PHE A 525 31.76 -13.55 -9.67
CA PHE A 525 31.50 -12.64 -10.80
C PHE A 525 31.95 -13.17 -12.15
N ALA A 526 32.97 -14.03 -12.21
CA ALA A 526 33.41 -14.70 -13.42
C ALA A 526 32.59 -15.97 -13.78
N HIS A 527 31.42 -16.19 -13.17
CA HIS A 527 30.59 -17.36 -13.46
C HIS A 527 30.01 -17.28 -14.89
N PRO A 528 29.98 -18.39 -15.67
CA PRO A 528 29.53 -18.36 -17.07
C PRO A 528 28.09 -17.88 -17.28
N ASP A 529 27.22 -18.07 -16.28
CA ASP A 529 25.82 -17.62 -16.34
C ASP A 529 25.66 -16.11 -16.12
N TYR A 530 26.65 -15.45 -15.50
CA TYR A 530 26.59 -14.01 -15.27
C TYR A 530 26.88 -13.25 -16.56
N LYS A 531 26.24 -12.09 -16.73
CA LYS A 531 26.35 -11.29 -17.95
C LYS A 531 26.34 -9.79 -17.68
N GLY A 532 26.82 -9.03 -18.66
CA GLY A 532 26.85 -7.57 -18.60
C GLY A 532 27.65 -7.08 -17.40
N LYS A 533 27.07 -6.14 -16.63
CA LYS A 533 27.74 -5.49 -15.51
C LYS A 533 28.19 -6.44 -14.39
N LEU A 534 27.54 -7.59 -14.23
CA LEU A 534 27.90 -8.62 -13.24
C LEU A 534 29.30 -9.22 -13.45
N LEU A 535 29.84 -9.19 -14.66
CA LEU A 535 31.16 -9.76 -14.97
C LEU A 535 32.32 -8.82 -14.58
N THR A 536 32.01 -7.58 -14.20
CA THR A 536 33.03 -6.58 -13.85
C THR A 536 33.65 -6.89 -12.50
N ILE A 537 34.97 -6.73 -12.39
CA ILE A 537 35.73 -6.89 -11.15
C ILE A 537 36.47 -5.58 -10.89
N ASP A 538 36.33 -5.04 -9.68
CA ASP A 538 37.04 -3.83 -9.27
C ASP A 538 38.56 -4.08 -9.23
N LYS A 539 39.33 -3.13 -9.77
CA LYS A 539 40.78 -3.27 -9.94
C LYS A 539 41.54 -3.26 -8.62
N ILE A 540 41.01 -2.60 -7.60
CA ILE A 540 41.68 -2.36 -6.32
C ILE A 540 41.15 -3.33 -5.25
N PHE A 541 39.87 -3.65 -5.32
CA PHE A 541 39.18 -4.58 -4.44
C PHE A 541 38.63 -5.75 -5.27
N PRO A 542 39.44 -6.78 -5.60
CA PRO A 542 39.05 -7.85 -6.54
C PRO A 542 37.84 -8.70 -6.13
N LYS A 543 37.39 -8.58 -4.88
CA LYS A 543 36.14 -9.21 -4.39
C LYS A 543 34.89 -8.37 -4.67
N ASP A 544 35.04 -7.12 -5.10
CA ASP A 544 33.95 -6.20 -5.37
C ASP A 544 33.70 -6.08 -6.88
N ASN A 545 32.44 -5.85 -7.25
CA ASN A 545 31.98 -5.52 -8.59
C ASN A 545 31.78 -4.01 -8.76
N LYS A 546 31.10 -3.36 -7.79
CA LYS A 546 30.81 -1.92 -7.74
C LYS A 546 30.19 -1.33 -9.01
N GLU A 547 29.26 -2.02 -9.67
CA GLU A 547 28.60 -1.50 -10.88
C GLU A 547 27.16 -1.01 -10.63
N PHE A 548 26.52 -1.38 -9.53
CA PHE A 548 25.09 -1.15 -9.30
C PHE A 548 24.84 0.09 -8.45
N ASP A 549 23.81 0.86 -8.83
CA ASP A 549 23.39 2.06 -8.11
C ASP A 549 22.33 1.75 -7.05
N ILE A 550 21.46 0.78 -7.34
CA ILE A 550 20.33 0.39 -6.50
C ILE A 550 20.31 -1.13 -6.33
N ILE A 551 20.19 -1.60 -5.09
CA ILE A 551 19.88 -3.00 -4.77
C ILE A 551 18.57 -3.07 -4.00
N VAL A 552 17.61 -3.82 -4.53
CA VAL A 552 16.35 -4.12 -3.87
C VAL A 552 16.17 -5.63 -3.90
N SER A 553 16.04 -6.26 -2.73
CA SER A 553 16.01 -7.73 -2.68
C SER A 553 15.40 -8.26 -1.39
N ASN A 554 14.81 -9.45 -1.49
CA ASN A 554 14.36 -10.25 -0.37
C ASN A 554 15.08 -11.63 -0.42
N PRO A 555 16.34 -11.71 0.02
CA PRO A 555 17.10 -12.96 0.01
C PRO A 555 16.44 -14.07 0.87
N PRO A 556 16.71 -15.35 0.56
CA PRO A 556 16.21 -16.47 1.37
C PRO A 556 16.73 -16.41 2.80
N TYR A 557 15.89 -16.85 3.75
CA TYR A 557 16.22 -16.88 5.18
C TYR A 557 16.64 -18.30 5.59
N SER A 558 17.78 -18.45 6.27
CA SER A 558 18.14 -19.68 6.97
C SER A 558 18.00 -20.98 6.14
N VAL A 559 18.90 -21.21 5.17
CA VAL A 559 18.90 -22.42 4.32
C VAL A 559 19.85 -23.45 4.89
N SER A 560 19.33 -24.52 5.50
CA SER A 560 20.15 -25.57 6.13
C SER A 560 21.20 -26.17 5.20
N SER A 561 22.44 -26.28 5.68
CA SER A 561 23.55 -26.99 5.02
C SER A 561 23.86 -26.51 3.59
N PHE A 562 23.59 -25.24 3.30
CA PHE A 562 23.80 -24.66 1.96
C PHE A 562 25.27 -24.74 1.50
N LYS A 563 26.22 -24.69 2.44
CA LYS A 563 27.67 -24.71 2.18
C LYS A 563 28.10 -25.93 1.35
N ASN A 564 27.50 -27.10 1.60
CA ASN A 564 27.83 -28.33 0.86
C ASN A 564 27.53 -28.23 -0.64
N THR A 565 26.55 -27.40 -1.02
CA THR A 565 26.15 -27.19 -2.42
C THR A 565 26.80 -25.97 -3.07
N SER A 566 27.47 -25.12 -2.27
CA SER A 566 27.99 -23.82 -2.69
C SER A 566 29.26 -23.87 -3.56
N SER A 567 30.09 -24.92 -3.38
CA SER A 567 31.42 -25.04 -4.02
C SER A 567 31.43 -24.99 -5.55
N LYS A 568 30.28 -25.27 -6.18
CA LYS A 568 30.09 -25.15 -7.64
C LYS A 568 29.91 -23.70 -8.10
N PHE A 569 29.43 -22.83 -7.23
CA PHE A 569 29.06 -21.43 -7.54
C PHE A 569 30.08 -20.43 -7.00
N TYR A 570 30.60 -20.67 -5.80
CA TYR A 570 31.58 -19.81 -5.12
C TYR A 570 32.43 -20.64 -4.14
N LYS A 571 33.61 -20.13 -3.77
CA LYS A 571 34.54 -20.73 -2.80
C LYS A 571 34.78 -19.74 -1.65
N GLY A 572 35.77 -20.04 -0.81
CA GLY A 572 36.13 -19.18 0.32
C GLY A 572 36.87 -17.89 -0.06
N GLU A 573 37.37 -17.78 -1.29
CA GLU A 573 38.15 -16.60 -1.70
C GLU A 573 37.23 -15.41 -2.02
N GLU A 574 36.00 -15.67 -2.46
CA GLU A 574 35.04 -14.67 -2.90
C GLU A 574 34.35 -13.91 -1.76
N PHE A 575 34.27 -14.49 -0.56
CA PHE A 575 33.57 -13.91 0.59
C PHE A 575 34.44 -13.95 1.86
N GLU A 576 34.57 -12.82 2.53
CA GLU A 576 35.23 -12.69 3.84
C GLU A 576 34.49 -13.50 4.92
N LEU A 577 33.15 -13.60 4.84
CA LEU A 577 32.35 -14.35 5.79
C LEU A 577 32.39 -15.87 5.62
N TYR A 578 32.87 -16.38 4.47
CA TYR A 578 32.78 -17.80 4.15
C TYR A 578 33.57 -18.70 5.11
N GLU A 579 34.72 -18.21 5.60
CA GLU A 579 35.54 -18.94 6.58
C GLU A 579 34.85 -19.12 7.94
N LYS A 580 33.79 -18.36 8.23
CA LYS A 580 33.01 -18.45 9.46
C LYS A 580 31.85 -19.44 9.38
N LEU A 581 31.58 -19.99 8.20
CA LEU A 581 30.53 -20.98 7.98
C LEU A 581 31.02 -22.39 8.29
N THR A 582 30.16 -23.20 8.89
CA THR A 582 30.34 -24.65 9.06
C THR A 582 29.47 -25.41 8.07
N ASP A 583 29.65 -26.72 7.93
CA ASP A 583 28.84 -27.54 7.02
C ASP A 583 27.37 -27.65 7.46
N ASN A 584 27.08 -27.31 8.73
CA ASN A 584 25.75 -27.23 9.32
C ASN A 584 25.20 -25.80 9.40
N SER A 585 25.93 -24.80 8.88
CA SER A 585 25.47 -23.41 8.86
C SER A 585 24.21 -23.27 8.00
N SER A 586 23.34 -22.37 8.45
CA SER A 586 22.06 -22.04 7.80
C SER A 586 21.98 -20.57 7.38
N GLU A 587 22.87 -19.72 7.89
CA GLU A 587 22.82 -18.26 7.85
C GLU A 587 23.21 -17.64 6.48
N ILE A 588 22.62 -18.09 5.36
CA ILE A 588 22.91 -17.56 4.00
C ILE A 588 22.74 -16.06 3.91
N GLU A 589 21.75 -15.50 4.61
CA GLU A 589 21.43 -14.08 4.57
C GLU A 589 22.63 -13.21 4.95
N CYS A 590 23.57 -13.74 5.74
CA CYS A 590 24.83 -13.07 6.07
C CYS A 590 25.72 -12.87 4.84
N LEU A 591 25.79 -13.84 3.93
CA LEU A 591 26.55 -13.72 2.68
C LEU A 591 25.91 -12.72 1.71
N PHE A 592 24.58 -12.60 1.72
CA PHE A 592 23.88 -11.62 0.88
C PHE A 592 24.14 -10.16 1.31
N ILE A 593 24.40 -9.91 2.60
CA ILE A 593 24.85 -8.59 3.08
C ILE A 593 26.23 -8.24 2.51
N GLU A 594 27.15 -9.21 2.51
CA GLU A 594 28.46 -9.03 1.86
C GLU A 594 28.30 -8.84 0.35
N ARG A 595 27.44 -9.63 -0.31
CA ARG A 595 27.15 -9.48 -1.74
C ARG A 595 26.57 -8.10 -2.07
N THR A 596 25.71 -7.56 -1.22
CA THR A 596 25.20 -6.18 -1.35
C THR A 596 26.35 -5.16 -1.34
N LYS A 597 27.34 -5.33 -0.45
CA LYS A 597 28.55 -4.49 -0.39
C LYS A 597 29.41 -4.61 -1.65
N GLN A 598 29.54 -5.82 -2.19
CA GLN A 598 30.35 -6.11 -3.36
C GLN A 598 29.74 -5.50 -4.64
N LEU A 599 28.42 -5.54 -4.79
CA LEU A 599 27.71 -5.09 -5.99
C LEU A 599 27.52 -3.56 -6.05
N LEU A 600 27.24 -2.90 -4.93
CA LEU A 600 26.96 -1.46 -4.90
C LEU A 600 28.19 -0.59 -5.18
N LYS A 601 28.00 0.41 -6.03
CA LYS A 601 28.89 1.58 -6.18
C LYS A 601 28.99 2.37 -4.87
N ASP A 602 30.10 3.07 -4.69
CA ASP A 602 30.22 4.06 -3.62
C ASP A 602 29.09 5.12 -3.78
N GLY A 603 28.29 5.34 -2.73
CA GLY A 603 27.10 6.20 -2.76
C GLY A 603 25.80 5.51 -3.19
N GLY A 604 25.87 4.30 -3.75
CA GLY A 604 24.69 3.50 -4.11
C GLY A 604 23.82 3.15 -2.92
N VAL A 605 22.54 2.86 -3.16
CA VAL A 605 21.52 2.67 -2.13
C VAL A 605 20.94 1.25 -2.16
N ALA A 606 20.54 0.74 -1.01
CA ALA A 606 19.87 -0.55 -0.91
C ALA A 606 18.63 -0.49 -0.01
N GLY A 607 17.64 -1.30 -0.37
CA GLY A 607 16.52 -1.69 0.48
C GLY A 607 16.42 -3.22 0.49
N ILE A 608 16.91 -3.85 1.56
CA ILE A 608 16.98 -5.31 1.66
C ILE A 608 16.15 -5.82 2.84
N ILE A 609 15.40 -6.89 2.61
CA ILE A 609 14.59 -7.55 3.65
C ILE A 609 15.41 -8.69 4.27
N LEU A 610 15.48 -8.73 5.60
CA LEU A 610 16.27 -9.70 6.36
C LEU A 610 15.51 -10.14 7.61
N PRO A 611 15.82 -11.32 8.20
CA PRO A 611 15.27 -11.70 9.50
C PRO A 611 15.81 -10.76 10.59
N SER A 612 14.98 -10.44 11.58
CA SER A 612 15.36 -9.51 12.68
C SER A 612 16.58 -9.99 13.49
N SER A 613 16.88 -11.30 13.46
CA SER A 613 18.07 -11.92 14.04
C SER A 613 19.38 -11.28 13.60
N ILE A 614 19.42 -10.68 12.39
CA ILE A 614 20.62 -10.01 11.87
C ILE A 614 21.10 -8.88 12.79
N LEU A 615 20.20 -8.29 13.57
CA LEU A 615 20.48 -7.17 14.46
C LEU A 615 21.03 -7.59 15.84
N SER A 616 20.84 -8.84 16.26
CA SER A 616 21.07 -9.25 17.65
C SER A 616 21.85 -10.55 17.86
N ASN A 617 21.80 -11.51 16.93
CA ASN A 617 22.42 -12.82 17.14
C ASN A 617 23.95 -12.73 17.06
N ALA A 618 24.66 -13.59 17.79
CA ALA A 618 26.13 -13.63 17.82
C ALA A 618 26.73 -14.48 16.68
N GLY A 619 28.06 -14.58 16.60
CA GLY A 619 28.75 -15.44 15.63
C GLY A 619 28.91 -14.79 14.26
N ILE A 620 28.49 -15.47 13.18
CA ILE A 620 28.57 -14.91 11.83
C ILE A 620 27.75 -13.62 11.69
N TYR A 621 26.61 -13.52 12.37
CA TYR A 621 25.78 -12.32 12.42
C TYR A 621 26.54 -11.09 12.96
N THR A 622 27.43 -11.28 13.94
CA THR A 622 28.31 -10.21 14.43
C THR A 622 29.21 -9.71 13.31
N LYS A 623 29.81 -10.61 12.52
CA LYS A 623 30.64 -10.25 11.37
C LYS A 623 29.86 -9.60 10.24
N SER A 624 28.61 -10.01 10.02
CA SER A 624 27.71 -9.32 9.09
C SER A 624 27.41 -7.89 9.53
N ARG A 625 27.20 -7.64 10.84
CA ARG A 625 27.05 -6.28 11.38
C ARG A 625 28.33 -5.45 11.26
N GLU A 626 29.51 -6.06 11.36
CA GLU A 626 30.78 -5.39 11.08
C GLU A 626 30.82 -4.87 9.62
N ILE A 627 30.38 -5.68 8.64
CA ILE A 627 30.27 -5.25 7.24
C ILE A 627 29.26 -4.11 7.09
N ILE A 628 28.08 -4.22 7.71
CA ILE A 628 27.04 -3.18 7.67
C ILE A 628 27.61 -1.84 8.18
N LEU A 629 28.18 -1.83 9.38
CA LEU A 629 28.67 -0.60 10.02
C LEU A 629 29.85 0.03 9.28
N GLN A 630 30.79 -0.80 8.80
CA GLN A 630 32.00 -0.31 8.13
C GLN A 630 31.71 0.26 6.73
N TYR A 631 30.82 -0.38 5.98
CA TYR A 631 30.65 -0.12 4.55
C TYR A 631 29.33 0.54 4.20
N PHE A 632 28.43 0.76 5.16
CA PHE A 632 27.16 1.44 4.92
C PHE A 632 26.84 2.50 5.97
N ASP A 633 26.16 3.55 5.55
CA ASP A 633 25.31 4.35 6.43
C ASP A 633 23.97 3.64 6.57
N ILE A 634 23.51 3.44 7.81
CA ILE A 634 22.18 2.89 8.10
C ILE A 634 21.21 4.08 8.10
N VAL A 635 20.50 4.28 7.01
CA VAL A 635 19.60 5.43 6.85
C VAL A 635 18.31 5.21 7.62
N ALA A 636 17.73 4.02 7.48
CA ALA A 636 16.53 3.62 8.19
C ALA A 636 16.47 2.11 8.44
N ILE A 637 15.70 1.73 9.46
CA ILE A 637 15.32 0.35 9.74
C ILE A 637 13.80 0.30 9.86
N THR A 638 13.14 -0.56 9.09
CA THR A 638 11.71 -0.82 9.26
C THR A 638 11.50 -2.20 9.86
N GLU A 639 10.86 -2.27 11.03
CA GLU A 639 10.44 -3.51 11.68
C GLU A 639 9.06 -3.92 11.13
N LEU A 640 9.01 -5.11 10.51
CA LEU A 640 7.80 -5.71 9.96
C LEU A 640 7.41 -6.93 10.80
N GLY A 641 6.13 -6.98 11.19
CA GLY A 641 5.57 -8.05 11.99
C GLY A 641 5.48 -9.38 11.21
N SER A 642 5.16 -10.45 11.95
CA SER A 642 5.08 -11.79 11.40
C SER A 642 3.94 -12.00 10.39
N ASN A 643 2.91 -11.13 10.37
CA ASN A 643 1.81 -11.27 9.41
C ASN A 643 2.09 -10.58 8.07
N THR A 644 3.28 -10.00 7.88
CA THR A 644 3.61 -9.27 6.65
C THR A 644 3.79 -10.20 5.45
N PHE A 645 4.31 -11.42 5.66
CA PHE A 645 4.50 -12.44 4.63
C PHE A 645 3.63 -13.67 4.91
N MET A 646 3.00 -14.23 3.86
CA MET A 646 1.98 -15.30 3.95
C MET A 646 2.33 -16.51 4.82
N ALA A 647 3.62 -16.82 4.97
CA ALA A 647 4.09 -18.13 5.46
C ALA A 647 5.20 -18.07 6.53
N THR A 648 5.56 -16.90 7.08
CA THR A 648 6.60 -16.80 8.13
C THR A 648 6.01 -16.45 9.49
N GLY A 649 6.33 -17.21 10.53
CA GLY A 649 6.16 -16.75 11.92
C GLY A 649 7.25 -15.77 12.40
N THR A 650 8.20 -15.42 11.53
CA THR A 650 9.41 -14.68 11.87
C THR A 650 9.24 -13.18 11.62
N ASN A 651 9.62 -12.36 12.61
CA ASN A 651 9.70 -10.91 12.42
C ASN A 651 10.86 -10.56 11.50
N THR A 652 10.62 -9.65 10.56
CA THR A 652 11.61 -9.23 9.57
C THR A 652 11.94 -7.76 9.73
N VAL A 653 13.07 -7.35 9.17
CA VAL A 653 13.48 -5.96 9.10
C VAL A 653 13.82 -5.62 7.66
N VAL A 654 13.48 -4.39 7.25
CA VAL A 654 14.03 -3.79 6.03
C VAL A 654 15.17 -2.88 6.43
N LEU A 655 16.36 -3.14 5.91
CA LEU A 655 17.50 -2.24 6.05
C LEU A 655 17.58 -1.32 4.84
N PHE A 656 17.51 -0.02 5.10
CA PHE A 656 17.76 1.03 4.11
C PHE A 656 19.18 1.55 4.28
N LEU A 657 20.03 1.23 3.32
CA LEU A 657 21.48 1.40 3.41
C LEU A 657 21.99 2.34 2.31
N ARG A 658 23.03 3.12 2.61
CA ARG A 658 23.83 3.85 1.62
C ARG A 658 25.28 3.40 1.68
N ARG A 659 25.84 3.00 0.54
CA ARG A 659 27.20 2.46 0.43
C ARG A 659 28.26 3.55 0.68
N LYS A 660 29.14 3.31 1.65
CA LYS A 660 30.36 4.10 1.91
C LYS A 660 31.50 3.61 1.03
N SER A 661 32.56 4.39 0.86
CA SER A 661 33.79 3.89 0.24
C SER A 661 34.55 2.94 1.18
N ASN A 662 35.18 1.89 0.62
CA ASN A 662 36.03 0.96 1.39
C ASN A 662 37.17 1.69 2.14
N TYR A 663 37.72 2.74 1.53
CA TYR A 663 38.81 3.52 2.10
C TYR A 663 38.45 4.20 3.42
N LYS A 664 37.17 4.58 3.63
CA LYS A 664 36.74 5.24 4.87
C LYS A 664 36.99 4.34 6.09
N SER A 665 36.62 3.06 6.00
CA SER A 665 36.85 2.09 7.07
C SER A 665 38.35 1.83 7.29
N ILE A 666 39.11 1.66 6.19
CA ILE A 666 40.55 1.40 6.26
C ILE A 666 41.30 2.55 6.93
N HIS A 667 41.06 3.80 6.50
CA HIS A 667 41.70 4.98 7.08
C HIS A 667 41.32 5.14 8.55
N LEU A 668 40.04 4.98 8.90
CA LEU A 668 39.61 5.11 10.28
C LEU A 668 40.23 4.06 11.21
N LYS A 669 40.42 2.81 10.76
CA LYS A 669 41.14 1.79 11.55
C LYS A 669 42.58 2.20 11.82
N ASN A 670 43.27 2.76 10.82
CA ASN A 670 44.63 3.27 10.98
C ASN A 670 44.66 4.45 11.95
N ASP A 671 43.72 5.38 11.84
CA ASP A 671 43.62 6.54 12.72
C ASP A 671 43.39 6.14 14.19
N VAL A 672 42.50 5.17 14.44
CA VAL A 672 42.29 4.59 15.77
C VAL A 672 43.58 3.93 16.27
N THR A 673 44.30 3.20 15.43
CA THR A 673 45.58 2.58 15.80
C THR A 673 46.63 3.64 16.20
N VAL A 674 46.69 4.75 15.48
CA VAL A 674 47.57 5.89 15.80
C VAL A 674 47.21 6.49 17.16
N PHE A 675 45.93 6.65 17.48
CA PHE A 675 45.49 7.09 18.80
C PHE A 675 45.99 6.17 19.92
N PHE A 676 45.88 4.85 19.79
CA PHE A 676 46.40 3.90 20.79
C PHE A 676 47.93 3.89 20.90
N THR A 677 48.64 4.60 20.01
CA THR A 677 50.09 4.77 20.05
C THR A 677 50.49 6.09 20.70
N ASN A 678 49.86 7.21 20.30
CA ASN A 678 50.24 8.55 20.74
C ASN A 678 49.36 9.12 21.87
N MET A 679 48.20 8.51 22.13
CA MET A 679 47.17 8.90 23.11
C MET A 679 46.67 10.35 22.95
N GLN A 680 46.67 10.89 21.74
CA GLN A 680 46.18 12.24 21.45
C GLN A 680 44.76 12.20 20.87
N ASP A 681 43.80 12.81 21.58
CA ASP A 681 42.40 12.90 21.14
C ASP A 681 42.21 13.99 20.07
N VAL A 682 42.67 13.69 18.87
CA VAL A 682 42.56 14.54 17.68
C VAL A 682 41.23 14.30 16.96
N THR A 683 40.88 15.19 16.02
CA THR A 683 39.67 15.02 15.21
C THR A 683 39.77 13.77 14.32
N LEU A 684 38.87 12.81 14.48
CA LEU A 684 38.77 11.61 13.65
C LEU A 684 37.39 11.51 13.00
N ASN A 685 37.34 11.09 11.73
CA ASN A 685 36.09 10.93 10.98
C ASN A 685 35.16 12.17 11.02
N GLY A 686 35.72 13.38 11.05
CA GLY A 686 34.97 14.64 11.16
C GLY A 686 34.40 14.94 12.56
N ILE A 687 34.76 14.16 13.57
CA ILE A 687 34.32 14.33 14.96
C ILE A 687 35.46 14.93 15.77
N GLU A 688 35.25 16.11 16.35
CA GLU A 688 36.20 16.69 17.31
C GLU A 688 36.18 15.91 18.62
N LYS A 689 37.37 15.59 19.15
CA LYS A 689 37.59 14.86 20.42
C LYS A 689 36.73 13.59 20.56
N PRO A 690 36.80 12.66 19.60
CA PRO A 690 35.96 11.48 19.55
C PRO A 690 36.21 10.53 20.74
N VAL A 691 37.42 10.47 21.27
CA VAL A 691 37.73 9.59 22.41
C VAL A 691 37.13 10.14 23.69
N THR A 692 37.22 11.45 23.92
CA THR A 692 36.53 12.10 25.04
C THR A 692 35.02 11.83 24.98
N LYS A 693 34.42 11.91 23.78
CA LYS A 693 33.00 11.57 23.57
C LYS A 693 32.70 10.09 23.87
N TYR A 694 33.57 9.18 23.44
CA TYR A 694 33.47 7.75 23.76
C TYR A 694 33.53 7.51 25.27
N VAL A 695 34.54 8.06 25.95
CA VAL A 695 34.70 7.94 27.41
C VAL A 695 33.45 8.46 28.13
N ASN A 696 32.96 9.66 27.78
CA ASN A 696 31.76 10.22 28.38
C ASN A 696 30.50 9.37 28.15
N HIS A 697 30.40 8.70 27.00
CA HIS A 697 29.25 7.88 26.66
C HIS A 697 29.30 6.48 27.30
N VAL A 698 30.49 5.87 27.37
CA VAL A 698 30.69 4.47 27.74
C VAL A 698 31.16 4.32 29.18
N TRP A 699 32.11 5.14 29.60
CA TRP A 699 32.75 5.10 30.91
C TRP A 699 32.20 6.22 31.80
N GLU A 700 30.92 6.12 32.17
CA GLU A 700 30.20 7.17 32.92
C GLU A 700 30.97 7.61 34.18
N GLY A 701 31.35 8.90 34.24
CA GLY A 701 32.08 9.48 35.38
C GLY A 701 33.61 9.35 35.34
N ILE A 702 34.17 8.79 34.27
CA ILE A 702 35.61 8.71 34.03
C ILE A 702 36.07 9.88 33.14
N SER A 703 37.19 10.51 33.49
CA SER A 703 37.78 11.56 32.62
C SER A 703 38.66 10.97 31.52
N PHE A 704 39.00 11.76 30.51
CA PHE A 704 39.94 11.34 29.47
C PHE A 704 41.31 10.93 30.05
N ASP A 705 41.84 11.67 31.03
CA ASP A 705 43.13 11.36 31.67
C ASP A 705 43.07 10.06 32.48
N ASP A 706 41.95 9.80 33.15
CA ASP A 706 41.71 8.53 33.84
C ASP A 706 41.70 7.36 32.83
N TYR A 707 41.02 7.54 31.70
CA TYR A 707 41.00 6.54 30.63
C TYR A 707 42.39 6.31 30.02
N VAL A 708 43.20 7.35 29.85
CA VAL A 708 44.61 7.22 29.41
C VAL A 708 45.42 6.38 30.40
N SER A 709 45.11 6.41 31.71
CA SER A 709 45.77 5.54 32.70
C SER A 709 45.51 4.04 32.42
N LEU A 710 44.29 3.70 32.00
CA LEU A 710 43.94 2.34 31.54
C LEU A 710 44.77 1.97 30.31
N LEU A 711 44.84 2.85 29.30
CA LEU A 711 45.56 2.60 28.06
C LEU A 711 47.08 2.43 28.26
N LYS A 712 47.65 3.11 29.26
CA LYS A 712 49.04 2.97 29.70
C LYS A 712 49.31 1.71 30.54
N LYS A 713 48.30 0.85 30.74
CA LYS A 713 48.39 -0.37 31.56
C LYS A 713 48.67 -0.10 33.04
N ALA A 714 48.27 1.08 33.52
CA ALA A 714 48.46 1.53 34.90
C ALA A 714 47.18 2.23 35.41
N PRO A 715 46.07 1.48 35.58
CA PRO A 715 44.77 2.04 35.92
C PRO A 715 44.82 2.72 37.28
N ASN A 716 44.38 3.97 37.33
CA ASN A 716 44.28 4.72 38.58
C ASN A 716 43.06 4.29 39.42
N LYS A 717 42.85 4.91 40.58
CA LYS A 717 41.77 4.56 41.50
C LYS A 717 40.38 4.63 40.84
N ALA A 718 40.13 5.66 40.04
CA ALA A 718 38.83 5.85 39.36
C ALA A 718 38.53 4.69 38.39
N ILE A 719 39.51 4.29 37.58
CA ILE A 719 39.37 3.13 36.68
C ILE A 719 39.24 1.82 37.47
N ALA A 720 40.07 1.62 38.50
CA ALA A 720 40.10 0.39 39.27
C ALA A 720 38.76 0.08 39.97
N GLU A 721 38.04 1.13 40.38
CA GLU A 721 36.72 1.04 41.03
C GLU A 721 35.55 1.01 40.03
N HIS A 722 35.78 1.29 38.74
CA HIS A 722 34.72 1.37 37.74
C HIS A 722 34.21 -0.02 37.32
N GLU A 723 32.88 -0.14 37.15
CA GLU A 723 32.19 -1.42 36.89
C GLU A 723 32.72 -2.14 35.65
N ILE A 724 32.96 -1.41 34.55
CA ILE A 724 33.48 -1.96 33.29
C ILE A 724 34.86 -2.61 33.48
N TYR A 725 35.77 -1.97 34.22
CA TYR A 725 37.10 -2.51 34.45
C TYR A 725 37.06 -3.76 35.35
N ILE A 726 36.24 -3.72 36.41
CA ILE A 726 35.97 -4.89 37.25
C ILE A 726 35.40 -6.05 36.41
N GLU A 727 34.51 -5.76 35.46
CA GLU A 727 33.97 -6.78 34.56
C GLU A 727 35.04 -7.32 33.60
N TYR A 728 35.93 -6.49 33.07
CA TYR A 728 37.07 -6.94 32.26
C TYR A 728 37.95 -7.92 33.04
N GLN A 729 38.30 -7.59 34.29
CA GLN A 729 39.09 -8.48 35.14
C GLN A 729 38.40 -9.83 35.40
N LYS A 730 37.06 -9.84 35.49
CA LYS A 730 36.28 -11.06 35.72
C LYS A 730 36.11 -11.92 34.46
N LYS A 731 35.88 -11.29 33.30
CA LYS A 731 35.45 -11.99 32.08
C LYS A 731 36.59 -12.27 31.09
N LEU A 732 37.66 -11.48 31.06
CA LEU A 732 38.80 -11.72 30.19
C LEU A 732 39.69 -12.81 30.79
N LYS A 733 39.62 -14.02 30.22
CA LYS A 733 40.47 -15.14 30.61
C LYS A 733 41.83 -15.03 29.91
N ALA A 734 42.84 -14.57 30.63
CA ALA A 734 44.22 -14.47 30.15
C ALA A 734 45.16 -15.37 30.96
N LYS A 735 46.21 -15.91 30.33
CA LYS A 735 47.22 -16.76 30.99
C LYS A 735 48.27 -15.94 31.75
N ASN A 736 48.45 -14.68 31.38
CA ASN A 736 49.37 -13.73 31.99
C ASN A 736 48.92 -12.28 31.74
N ASP A 737 49.54 -11.34 32.44
CA ASP A 737 49.21 -9.90 32.35
C ASP A 737 49.40 -9.34 30.93
N LYS A 738 50.41 -9.82 30.19
CA LYS A 738 50.67 -9.36 28.82
C LYS A 738 49.50 -9.70 27.90
N GLU A 739 48.98 -10.92 28.00
CA GLU A 739 47.80 -11.37 27.24
C GLU A 739 46.55 -10.62 27.67
N PHE A 740 46.34 -10.41 28.98
CA PHE A 740 45.21 -9.62 29.50
C PHE A 740 45.17 -8.22 28.90
N TRP A 741 46.28 -7.49 28.97
CA TRP A 741 46.36 -6.12 28.44
C TRP A 741 46.20 -6.07 26.93
N THR A 742 46.69 -7.09 26.21
CA THR A 742 46.49 -7.18 24.75
C THR A 742 45.01 -7.33 24.42
N MET A 743 44.32 -8.29 25.05
CA MET A 743 42.88 -8.52 24.84
C MET A 743 42.02 -7.31 25.23
N LEU A 744 42.37 -6.62 26.33
CA LEU A 744 41.64 -5.43 26.78
C LEU A 744 41.81 -4.27 25.79
N LEU A 745 43.04 -3.97 25.38
CA LEU A 745 43.30 -2.86 24.45
C LEU A 745 42.70 -3.13 23.07
N GLU A 746 42.75 -4.37 22.57
CA GLU A 746 42.08 -4.76 21.33
C GLU A 746 40.56 -4.55 21.41
N LYS A 747 39.93 -4.91 22.54
CA LYS A 747 38.49 -4.68 22.77
C LYS A 747 38.14 -3.20 22.83
N GLU A 748 38.94 -2.38 23.52
CA GLU A 748 38.71 -0.94 23.57
C GLU A 748 38.93 -0.28 22.22
N ALA A 749 39.94 -0.70 21.45
CA ALA A 749 40.15 -0.22 20.08
C ALA A 749 38.98 -0.57 19.16
N ASP A 750 38.48 -1.80 19.25
CA ASP A 750 37.31 -2.27 18.51
C ASP A 750 36.04 -1.47 18.89
N LYS A 751 35.78 -1.27 20.18
CA LYS A 751 34.66 -0.45 20.67
C LYS A 751 34.76 1.00 20.20
N LEU A 752 35.93 1.63 20.34
CA LEU A 752 36.16 3.00 19.90
C LEU A 752 35.95 3.16 18.40
N PHE A 753 36.45 2.22 17.59
CA PHE A 753 36.29 2.22 16.15
C PHE A 753 34.81 2.24 15.74
N TYR A 754 33.99 1.32 16.28
CA TYR A 754 32.56 1.29 15.98
C TYR A 754 31.78 2.45 16.62
N PHE A 755 32.23 2.98 17.74
CA PHE A 755 31.66 4.19 18.33
C PHE A 755 31.83 5.38 17.38
N ILE A 756 33.03 5.60 16.84
CA ILE A 756 33.30 6.70 15.90
C ILE A 756 32.49 6.56 14.61
N ILE A 757 32.24 5.33 14.16
CA ILE A 757 31.35 5.05 13.02
C ILE A 757 29.89 5.39 13.35
N ALA A 758 29.40 5.00 14.52
CA ALA A 758 28.00 5.11 14.91
C ALA A 758 27.61 6.50 15.40
N PHE A 759 28.53 7.24 16.01
CA PHE A 759 28.28 8.52 16.66
C PHE A 759 27.62 9.60 15.76
N PRO A 760 28.05 9.82 14.50
CA PRO A 760 27.44 10.86 13.67
C PRO A 760 26.16 10.39 12.95
N GLN A 761 25.82 9.10 13.00
CA GLN A 761 24.71 8.54 12.23
C GLN A 761 23.38 8.68 12.97
N LYS A 762 22.39 9.25 12.27
CA LYS A 762 20.98 9.22 12.66
C LYS A 762 20.27 8.10 11.88
N VAL A 763 19.32 7.42 12.51
CA VAL A 763 18.54 6.33 11.92
C VAL A 763 17.06 6.62 12.10
N VAL A 764 16.30 6.53 11.00
CA VAL A 764 14.83 6.51 11.06
C VAL A 764 14.37 5.09 11.37
N LEU A 765 13.59 4.92 12.44
CA LEU A 765 13.01 3.65 12.84
C LEU A 765 11.52 3.66 12.57
N VAL A 766 11.06 2.76 11.71
CA VAL A 766 9.64 2.55 11.40
C VAL A 766 9.19 1.22 12.00
N LYS A 767 8.03 1.16 12.62
CA LYS A 767 7.45 -0.08 13.17
C LYS A 767 6.05 -0.32 12.64
N SER A 768 5.81 -1.48 12.02
CA SER A 768 4.47 -1.87 11.58
C SER A 768 3.49 -1.99 12.75
N GLY A 769 3.98 -2.33 13.95
CA GLY A 769 3.17 -2.70 15.10
C GLY A 769 2.74 -4.17 15.02
N GLU A 770 1.82 -4.58 15.91
CA GLU A 770 1.37 -5.97 16.04
C GLU A 770 -0.12 -6.11 15.70
N LYS A 771 -0.50 -7.29 15.17
CA LYS A 771 -1.89 -7.70 14.92
C LYS A 771 -2.66 -6.67 14.08
N ASP A 772 -3.74 -6.09 14.62
CA ASP A 772 -4.56 -5.12 13.88
C ASP A 772 -3.80 -3.83 13.56
N ALA A 773 -2.83 -3.44 14.39
CA ALA A 773 -2.01 -2.26 14.12
C ALA A 773 -1.05 -2.50 12.95
N GLU A 774 -0.61 -3.75 12.76
CA GLU A 774 0.18 -4.19 11.61
C GLU A 774 -0.67 -4.19 10.33
N LYS A 775 -1.85 -4.82 10.35
CA LYS A 775 -2.78 -4.84 9.21
C LYS A 775 -3.15 -3.44 8.74
N ARG A 776 -3.42 -2.51 9.67
CA ARG A 776 -3.69 -1.10 9.35
C ARG A 776 -2.50 -0.38 8.74
N PHE A 777 -1.29 -0.72 9.18
CA PHE A 777 -0.07 -0.14 8.62
C PHE A 777 0.17 -0.65 7.19
N LEU A 778 0.06 -1.97 6.99
CA LEU A 778 0.24 -2.63 5.69
C LEU A 778 -0.86 -2.24 4.68
N GLY A 779 -2.11 -2.07 5.14
CA GLY A 779 -3.27 -1.77 4.30
C GLY A 779 -3.93 -3.01 3.70
N TYR A 780 -3.42 -4.20 3.99
CA TYR A 780 -3.95 -5.48 3.51
C TYR A 780 -3.99 -6.56 4.59
N GLU A 781 -4.74 -7.62 4.32
CA GLU A 781 -4.73 -8.86 5.09
C GLU A 781 -4.73 -10.09 4.19
N PHE A 782 -4.19 -11.20 4.70
CA PHE A 782 -4.21 -12.47 4.01
C PHE A 782 -5.49 -13.25 4.33
N SER A 783 -6.13 -13.78 3.29
CA SER A 783 -7.27 -14.68 3.40
C SER A 783 -6.89 -16.06 2.87
N ASN A 784 -7.17 -17.09 3.68
CA ASN A 784 -7.10 -18.50 3.28
C ASN A 784 -8.49 -19.09 3.00
N ARG A 785 -9.53 -18.24 2.93
CA ARG A 785 -10.90 -18.69 2.71
C ARG A 785 -11.05 -19.16 1.27
N ARG A 786 -11.59 -20.38 1.11
CA ARG A 786 -11.83 -21.01 -0.19
C ARG A 786 -12.68 -20.12 -1.11
N GLY A 787 -12.17 -19.80 -2.31
CA GLY A 787 -12.78 -18.87 -3.28
C GLY A 787 -12.54 -17.39 -2.99
N SER A 788 -11.67 -17.06 -2.04
CA SER A 788 -11.25 -15.70 -1.67
C SER A 788 -9.82 -15.73 -1.13
N GLU A 789 -8.99 -16.62 -1.65
CA GLU A 789 -7.59 -16.77 -1.26
C GLU A 789 -6.76 -15.56 -1.70
N GLY A 790 -5.69 -15.24 -0.98
CA GLY A 790 -4.72 -14.20 -1.35
C GLY A 790 -4.79 -12.93 -0.48
N ILE A 791 -4.25 -11.84 -1.02
CA ILE A 791 -4.16 -10.53 -0.35
C ILE A 791 -5.43 -9.72 -0.61
N HIS A 792 -6.04 -9.21 0.44
CA HIS A 792 -7.23 -8.36 0.35
C HIS A 792 -7.02 -7.03 1.08
N PRO A 793 -7.57 -5.92 0.57
CA PRO A 793 -7.57 -4.66 1.28
C PRO A 793 -8.38 -4.78 2.58
N ILE A 794 -7.88 -4.17 3.65
CA ILE A 794 -8.52 -4.24 4.97
C ILE A 794 -9.87 -3.49 5.04
N GLN A 795 -10.12 -2.58 4.10
CA GLN A 795 -11.38 -1.84 3.99
C GLN A 795 -12.13 -2.31 2.74
N ARG A 796 -13.36 -2.79 2.91
CA ARG A 796 -14.20 -3.23 1.80
C ARG A 796 -14.46 -2.06 0.83
N GLY A 797 -14.23 -2.30 -0.46
CA GLY A 797 -14.48 -1.33 -1.54
C GLY A 797 -13.36 -0.32 -1.77
N LYS A 798 -12.22 -0.45 -1.08
CA LYS A 798 -11.01 0.36 -1.32
C LYS A 798 -9.88 -0.50 -1.86
N ASN A 799 -8.90 0.12 -2.50
CA ASN A 799 -7.67 -0.55 -2.91
C ASN A 799 -6.67 -0.58 -1.74
N ILE A 800 -5.66 -1.44 -1.85
CA ILE A 800 -4.60 -1.56 -0.81
C ILE A 800 -3.82 -0.25 -0.70
N GLU A 801 -3.57 0.41 -1.82
CA GLU A 801 -2.87 1.71 -1.91
C GLU A 801 -3.60 2.81 -1.12
N ASP A 802 -4.94 2.79 -1.09
CA ASP A 802 -5.73 3.74 -0.30
C ASP A 802 -5.70 3.42 1.21
N CYS A 803 -5.49 2.15 1.55
CA CYS A 803 -5.54 1.66 2.92
C CYS A 803 -4.17 1.71 3.62
N THR A 804 -3.08 1.62 2.87
CA THR A 804 -1.73 1.48 3.43
C THR A 804 -1.21 2.77 4.04
N GLN A 805 -0.45 2.67 5.13
CA GLN A 805 0.30 3.77 5.73
C GLN A 805 1.78 3.78 5.29
N MET A 806 2.19 2.80 4.49
CA MET A 806 3.58 2.62 4.11
C MET A 806 4.04 3.66 3.09
N PHE A 807 3.28 3.87 2.01
CA PHE A 807 3.68 4.72 0.90
C PHE A 807 2.51 5.41 0.22
N ASP A 808 2.87 6.35 -0.66
CA ASP A 808 1.98 6.98 -1.62
C ASP A 808 2.43 6.57 -3.05
N PRO A 809 1.52 6.10 -3.91
CA PRO A 809 1.89 5.64 -5.24
C PRO A 809 2.34 6.78 -6.17
N GLU A 810 1.89 8.02 -5.94
CA GLU A 810 2.16 9.13 -6.87
C GLU A 810 3.32 10.04 -6.42
N VAL A 811 3.56 10.18 -5.11
CA VAL A 811 4.59 11.07 -4.57
C VAL A 811 5.52 10.38 -3.57
N PHE A 812 6.76 10.87 -3.46
CA PHE A 812 7.77 10.34 -2.54
C PHE A 812 7.70 10.94 -1.14
N ASP A 813 7.03 12.09 -0.96
CA ASP A 813 7.10 12.89 0.26
C ASP A 813 5.75 13.25 0.89
N ASN A 814 4.77 12.36 0.82
CA ASN A 814 3.52 12.48 1.58
C ASN A 814 3.75 12.31 3.10
N PRO A 815 3.62 13.35 3.94
CA PRO A 815 3.96 13.28 5.38
C PRO A 815 3.16 12.25 6.18
N THR A 816 1.98 11.84 5.69
CA THR A 816 1.13 10.84 6.34
C THR A 816 1.58 9.40 6.10
N LYS A 817 2.64 9.18 5.31
CA LYS A 817 3.16 7.86 4.93
C LYS A 817 4.58 7.65 5.46
N ALA A 818 4.90 6.41 5.83
CA ALA A 818 6.18 6.09 6.44
C ALA A 818 7.39 6.27 5.50
N SER A 819 7.23 5.93 4.21
CA SER A 819 8.30 6.04 3.19
C SER A 819 8.88 7.45 3.07
N THR A 820 8.07 8.49 3.26
CA THR A 820 8.50 9.90 3.25
C THR A 820 9.65 10.17 4.20
N TYR A 821 9.60 9.63 5.42
CA TYR A 821 10.64 9.88 6.42
C TYR A 821 11.94 9.18 6.08
N ILE A 822 11.86 8.02 5.43
CA ILE A 822 13.02 7.27 4.95
C ILE A 822 13.63 7.99 3.74
N TYR A 823 12.79 8.43 2.80
CA TYR A 823 13.18 9.21 1.63
C TYR A 823 13.87 10.52 2.02
N LYS A 824 13.30 11.29 2.96
CA LYS A 824 13.92 12.52 3.48
C LYS A 824 15.23 12.23 4.23
N ALA A 825 15.32 11.11 4.95
CA ALA A 825 16.57 10.70 5.59
C ALA A 825 17.67 10.37 4.57
N PHE A 826 17.35 9.78 3.42
CA PHE A 826 18.31 9.67 2.32
C PHE A 826 18.77 11.06 1.85
N ALA A 827 17.88 12.04 1.75
CA ALA A 827 18.26 13.43 1.43
C ALA A 827 19.06 14.13 2.56
N GLY A 828 19.28 13.47 3.71
CA GLY A 828 19.98 14.04 4.87
C GLY A 828 19.07 14.84 5.81
N ASP A 829 17.78 14.94 5.50
CA ASP A 829 16.79 15.63 6.33
C ASP A 829 16.16 14.66 7.34
N TYR A 830 16.88 14.48 8.45
CA TYR A 830 16.40 13.71 9.60
C TYR A 830 15.53 14.55 10.54
N ASP A 831 15.36 15.84 10.31
CA ASP A 831 14.68 16.74 11.24
C ASP A 831 13.29 17.17 10.75
N PHE A 832 12.89 16.78 9.52
CA PHE A 832 11.53 16.91 8.96
C PHE A 832 10.42 16.62 9.98
N ASP A 833 9.36 17.42 10.10
CA ASP A 833 8.36 17.18 11.15
C ASP A 833 7.58 15.87 10.95
N ILE A 834 7.37 15.11 12.04
CA ILE A 834 6.58 13.87 12.02
C ILE A 834 5.11 14.20 12.20
N ASP A 835 4.33 13.91 11.16
CA ASP A 835 2.87 14.02 11.13
C ASP A 835 2.22 13.23 12.27
N GLU A 836 1.13 13.76 12.83
CA GLU A 836 0.41 13.17 13.96
C GLU A 836 0.03 11.70 13.71
N ALA A 837 -0.37 11.36 12.47
CA ALA A 837 -0.72 9.99 12.11
C ALA A 837 0.46 9.01 12.22
N MET A 838 1.69 9.50 12.11
CA MET A 838 2.92 8.70 12.05
C MET A 838 3.71 8.68 13.37
N GLN A 839 3.36 9.50 14.36
CA GLN A 839 4.10 9.61 15.64
C GLN A 839 4.23 8.27 16.40
N ASN A 840 3.25 7.37 16.26
CA ASN A 840 3.27 6.05 16.89
C ASN A 840 4.02 4.99 16.08
N LYS A 841 4.44 5.32 14.86
CA LYS A 841 5.02 4.37 13.88
C LYS A 841 6.43 4.73 13.49
N VAL A 842 6.77 6.02 13.46
CA VAL A 842 8.05 6.56 13.03
C VAL A 842 8.75 7.23 14.21
N SER A 843 10.03 6.92 14.40
CA SER A 843 10.89 7.53 15.41
C SER A 843 12.31 7.71 14.89
N ARG A 844 13.14 8.50 15.58
CA ARG A 844 14.49 8.83 15.17
C ARG A 844 15.46 8.65 16.32
N HIS A 845 16.58 8.00 16.04
CA HIS A 845 17.58 7.65 17.04
C HIS A 845 18.97 7.90 16.50
N ASN A 846 19.91 8.27 17.36
CA ASN A 846 21.32 8.17 16.97
C ASN A 846 21.71 6.70 16.99
N LEU A 847 22.48 6.24 16.01
CA LEU A 847 22.87 4.84 15.92
C LEU A 847 23.69 4.41 17.15
N VAL A 848 24.49 5.31 17.70
CA VAL A 848 25.25 5.07 18.95
C VAL A 848 24.34 4.69 20.13
N ASP A 849 23.15 5.28 20.23
CA ASP A 849 22.17 4.99 21.30
C ASP A 849 21.43 3.66 21.07
N MET A 850 21.50 3.12 19.85
CA MET A 850 20.95 1.80 19.51
C MET A 850 21.93 0.66 19.83
N MET A 851 23.20 0.98 20.12
CA MET A 851 24.25 0.00 20.38
C MET A 851 24.63 -0.04 21.87
N THR A 852 25.33 -1.09 22.29
CA THR A 852 25.74 -1.29 23.69
C THR A 852 27.25 -1.46 23.78
N PHE A 853 27.95 -0.43 24.27
CA PHE A 853 29.42 -0.36 24.33
C PHE A 853 30.00 -0.66 25.71
N ASP A 854 29.20 -0.59 26.77
CA ASP A 854 29.60 -0.76 28.17
C ASP A 854 29.87 -2.22 28.55
N ARG A 855 29.37 -3.20 27.79
CA ARG A 855 29.59 -4.63 28.02
C ARG A 855 30.96 -5.10 27.56
N VAL A 856 31.55 -6.06 28.29
CA VAL A 856 32.83 -6.71 27.88
C VAL A 856 32.72 -7.49 26.57
N GLU A 857 31.59 -8.15 26.36
CA GLU A 857 31.24 -8.79 25.08
C GLU A 857 30.57 -7.76 24.18
N PHE A 858 31.24 -7.42 23.08
CA PHE A 858 30.79 -6.40 22.14
C PHE A 858 30.43 -7.04 20.80
N GLU A 859 29.19 -7.51 20.71
CA GLU A 859 28.62 -8.18 19.54
C GLU A 859 28.02 -7.20 18.50
N LYS A 860 28.21 -5.88 18.68
CA LYS A 860 27.71 -4.83 17.78
C LYS A 860 26.19 -4.90 17.56
N ASN A 861 25.43 -5.36 18.55
CA ASN A 861 23.99 -5.49 18.44
C ASN A 861 23.33 -4.11 18.22
N ILE A 862 22.30 -4.07 17.39
CA ILE A 862 21.51 -2.88 17.10
C ILE A 862 20.11 -3.08 17.68
N SER A 863 19.80 -2.38 18.76
CA SER A 863 18.51 -2.44 19.45
C SER A 863 17.48 -1.56 18.77
N LEU A 864 16.32 -2.14 18.44
CA LEU A 864 15.14 -1.42 17.97
C LEU A 864 14.30 -0.82 19.12
N SER A 865 14.76 -0.99 20.37
CA SER A 865 14.13 -0.46 21.58
C SER A 865 15.13 0.44 22.30
N VAL A 866 15.25 1.67 21.81
CA VAL A 866 16.21 2.65 22.34
C VAL A 866 15.69 3.22 23.65
N LYS A 867 16.25 2.75 24.77
CA LYS A 867 16.12 3.43 26.06
C LYS A 867 17.09 4.61 26.04
N LYS A 868 16.70 5.71 25.40
CA LYS A 868 17.52 6.94 25.32
C LYS A 868 18.03 7.25 26.74
N LYS A 869 19.34 7.32 27.01
CA LYS A 869 19.80 8.00 28.23
C LYS A 869 19.60 9.48 27.93
N VAL A 870 18.54 10.11 28.46
CA VAL A 870 18.43 11.57 28.33
C VAL A 870 19.44 12.16 29.31
N VAL A 871 20.62 12.46 28.79
CA VAL A 871 21.57 13.30 29.48
C VAL A 871 21.03 14.73 29.37
N ILE A 872 20.59 15.30 30.49
CA ILE A 872 20.32 16.73 30.55
C ILE A 872 21.67 17.42 30.38
N ASN A 873 22.00 17.94 29.20
CA ASN A 873 23.25 18.69 29.02
C ASN A 873 23.18 19.95 29.89
N SER A 874 24.08 20.05 30.87
CA SER A 874 24.14 21.14 31.83
C SER A 874 25.57 21.59 31.98
N LYS A 875 25.81 22.90 31.97
CA LYS A 875 27.09 23.55 32.31
C LYS A 875 27.50 23.31 33.77
N TYR A 876 26.54 22.90 34.60
CA TYR A 876 26.70 22.67 36.02
C TYR A 876 26.61 21.18 36.38
N GLN A 877 27.26 20.80 37.48
CA GLN A 877 27.20 19.45 38.03
C GLN A 877 25.74 19.03 38.26
N GLN A 878 25.46 17.76 37.95
CA GLN A 878 24.17 17.15 38.22
C GLN A 878 24.28 16.28 39.47
N ASP A 879 23.21 16.28 40.27
CA ASP A 879 23.11 15.44 41.46
C ASP A 879 21.80 14.67 41.42
N LYS A 880 21.77 13.54 42.15
CA LYS A 880 20.59 12.69 42.21
C LYS A 880 19.46 13.38 42.97
N VAL A 881 18.24 13.14 42.54
CA VAL A 881 17.03 13.61 43.21
C VAL A 881 17.01 13.17 44.68
N GLU A 882 17.48 11.97 45.04
CA GLU A 882 17.59 11.57 46.45
C GLU A 882 18.50 12.45 47.32
N ASN A 883 19.52 13.09 46.73
CA ASN A 883 20.47 13.94 47.45
C ASN A 883 20.00 15.40 47.59
N ILE A 884 19.01 15.79 46.79
CA ILE A 884 18.52 17.18 46.66
C ILE A 884 17.24 17.42 47.48
N PHE A 885 16.48 16.36 47.76
CA PHE A 885 15.21 16.44 48.46
C PHE A 885 15.32 15.78 49.84
N THR A 886 14.89 16.47 50.89
CA THR A 886 14.90 15.92 52.26
C THR A 886 13.88 14.80 52.45
N GLU A 887 12.84 14.76 51.61
CA GLU A 887 11.80 13.75 51.68
C GLU A 887 11.16 13.49 50.31
N ILE A 888 10.98 12.21 49.98
CA ILE A 888 10.24 11.74 48.80
C ILE A 888 9.26 10.67 49.27
N LYS A 889 7.97 11.01 49.33
CA LYS A 889 6.97 10.21 50.06
C LYS A 889 5.63 10.10 49.34
N ASN A 890 5.06 8.89 49.33
CA ASN A 890 3.70 8.64 48.87
C ASN A 890 2.67 9.29 49.79
N GLY A 891 1.53 9.68 49.24
CA GLY A 891 0.46 10.26 50.05
C GLY A 891 -0.24 9.25 50.95
N LYS A 892 -1.03 9.78 51.89
CA LYS A 892 -1.82 9.01 52.82
C LYS A 892 -3.15 8.61 52.19
N ASN A 893 -3.57 7.37 52.46
CA ASN A 893 -4.92 6.92 52.15
C ASN A 893 -5.87 7.37 53.28
N VAL A 894 -6.87 8.18 52.94
CA VAL A 894 -7.89 8.74 53.85
C VAL A 894 -9.25 8.71 53.14
N ALA A 895 -10.33 8.62 53.92
CA ALA A 895 -11.69 8.71 53.38
C ALA A 895 -11.95 10.10 52.78
N GLN A 896 -12.61 10.16 51.61
CA GLN A 896 -12.80 11.40 50.85
C GLN A 896 -14.28 11.65 50.54
N SER A 897 -14.78 12.86 50.83
CA SER A 897 -16.16 13.30 50.55
C SER A 897 -16.18 14.61 49.75
N ASP A 898 -17.28 14.84 49.05
CA ASP A 898 -17.61 16.13 48.42
C ASP A 898 -18.21 17.13 49.44
N GLU A 899 -18.72 16.63 50.57
CA GLU A 899 -19.19 17.46 51.68
C GLU A 899 -18.01 18.05 52.48
N VAL A 900 -18.19 19.24 53.04
CA VAL A 900 -17.14 19.93 53.82
C VAL A 900 -16.77 19.12 55.06
N GLY A 901 -15.48 18.83 55.22
CA GLY A 901 -14.91 18.11 56.35
C GLY A 901 -13.81 18.89 57.07
N ASN A 902 -13.06 18.23 57.95
CA ASN A 902 -12.01 18.86 58.77
C ASN A 902 -10.81 19.33 57.95
N TYR A 903 -10.37 18.55 56.95
CA TYR A 903 -9.20 18.87 56.12
C TYR A 903 -9.46 18.58 54.65
N ARG A 904 -8.81 19.36 53.77
CA ARG A 904 -8.77 19.06 52.33
C ARG A 904 -7.70 18.03 52.01
N VAL A 905 -7.91 17.25 50.95
CA VAL A 905 -7.02 16.18 50.49
C VAL A 905 -6.59 16.44 49.04
N SER A 906 -5.29 16.45 48.76
CA SER A 906 -4.73 16.60 47.42
C SER A 906 -4.94 15.35 46.57
N ARG A 907 -5.14 15.52 45.26
CA ARG A 907 -5.47 14.44 44.31
C ARG A 907 -4.90 14.70 42.92
N ILE A 908 -4.96 13.73 42.02
CA ILE A 908 -4.53 13.91 40.63
C ILE A 908 -5.25 15.10 39.98
N GLU A 909 -6.55 15.26 40.25
CA GLU A 909 -7.38 16.36 39.76
C GLU A 909 -6.90 17.72 40.28
N SER A 910 -6.35 17.77 41.50
CA SER A 910 -5.79 19.00 42.07
C SER A 910 -4.53 19.49 41.36
N ILE A 911 -3.92 18.67 40.50
CA ILE A 911 -2.72 19.05 39.72
C ILE A 911 -2.92 18.86 38.20
N ALA A 912 -4.17 18.69 37.73
CA ALA A 912 -4.48 18.32 36.35
C ALA A 912 -3.87 19.26 35.29
N ASN A 913 -3.77 20.54 35.64
CA ASN A 913 -3.25 21.64 34.80
C ASN A 913 -1.80 22.03 35.15
N ALA A 914 -1.02 21.15 35.77
CA ALA A 914 0.37 21.39 36.22
C ALA A 914 0.54 22.56 37.21
N ASN A 915 -0.56 22.98 37.84
CA ASN A 915 -0.64 23.95 38.93
C ASN A 915 -1.60 23.41 39.98
N PHE A 916 -1.35 23.75 41.26
CA PHE A 916 -2.19 23.27 42.34
C PHE A 916 -3.53 24.02 42.37
N ASN A 917 -4.63 23.32 42.13
CA ASN A 917 -5.99 23.84 42.19
C ASN A 917 -6.68 23.33 43.46
N ILE A 918 -6.86 24.23 44.43
CA ILE A 918 -7.52 23.93 45.70
C ILE A 918 -8.99 23.53 45.53
N ASN A 919 -9.68 24.03 44.50
CA ASN A 919 -11.10 23.73 44.27
C ASN A 919 -11.31 22.29 43.77
N ALA A 920 -10.24 21.61 43.33
CA ALA A 920 -10.28 20.22 42.89
C ALA A 920 -9.88 19.22 43.99
N THR A 921 -9.69 19.67 45.25
CA THR A 921 -9.52 18.78 46.40
C THR A 921 -10.85 18.17 46.87
N LYS A 922 -10.80 17.05 47.60
CA LYS A 922 -11.92 16.56 48.42
C LYS A 922 -11.68 16.82 49.89
N TRP A 923 -12.67 16.57 50.72
CA TRP A 923 -12.58 16.71 52.18
C TRP A 923 -12.44 15.36 52.89
N THR A 924 -11.84 15.37 54.08
CA THR A 924 -11.73 14.22 54.99
C THR A 924 -11.95 14.64 56.44
N ASN A 925 -12.45 13.71 57.25
CA ASN A 925 -12.58 13.86 58.70
C ASN A 925 -11.59 12.96 59.47
N ASP A 926 -10.76 12.20 58.77
CA ASP A 926 -9.80 11.28 59.37
C ASP A 926 -8.74 12.03 60.20
N LYS A 927 -8.22 11.40 61.25
CA LYS A 927 -7.08 11.93 62.01
C LYS A 927 -5.79 11.76 61.20
N VAL A 928 -5.11 12.87 60.92
CA VAL A 928 -3.90 12.91 60.09
C VAL A 928 -2.71 13.42 60.91
N ALA A 929 -1.53 12.82 60.74
CA ALA A 929 -0.31 13.21 61.44
C ALA A 929 0.32 14.44 60.78
N GLU A 930 1.10 15.23 61.52
CA GLU A 930 1.61 16.51 61.02
C GLU A 930 2.49 16.37 59.76
N ASN A 931 3.22 15.26 59.63
CA ASN A 931 4.10 14.97 58.48
C ASN A 931 3.34 14.63 57.18
N ASP A 932 2.06 14.32 57.27
CA ASP A 932 1.19 13.99 56.14
C ASP A 932 0.50 15.22 55.54
N PHE A 933 0.73 16.42 56.10
CA PHE A 933 0.29 17.68 55.50
C PHE A 933 1.33 18.24 54.52
N LEU A 934 0.82 18.93 53.51
CA LEU A 934 1.62 19.69 52.56
C LEU A 934 2.18 20.96 53.22
N GLN A 935 3.39 21.33 52.80
CA GLN A 935 4.12 22.52 53.24
C GLN A 935 4.47 23.39 52.06
N LYS A 936 4.54 24.70 52.28
CA LYS A 936 4.95 25.66 51.26
C LYS A 936 6.34 25.32 50.72
N GLY A 937 6.41 25.06 49.42
CA GLY A 937 7.61 24.59 48.75
C GLY A 937 7.58 23.13 48.32
N ASP A 938 6.60 22.35 48.77
CA ASP A 938 6.45 20.96 48.32
C ASP A 938 6.13 20.90 46.82
N ILE A 939 6.66 19.87 46.16
CA ILE A 939 6.43 19.57 44.76
C ILE A 939 5.63 18.27 44.69
N LEU A 940 4.50 18.29 43.98
CA LEU A 940 3.59 17.17 43.84
C LEU A 940 3.68 16.59 42.44
N LEU A 941 3.82 15.27 42.33
CA LEU A 941 3.98 14.56 41.07
C LEU A 941 2.96 13.44 40.91
N SER A 942 2.30 13.38 39.75
CA SER A 942 1.42 12.30 39.31
C SER A 942 2.27 11.08 38.94
N HIS A 943 2.34 10.08 39.82
CA HIS A 943 3.16 8.89 39.65
C HIS A 943 2.35 7.63 39.30
N ILE A 944 1.02 7.70 39.29
CA ILE A 944 0.12 6.61 38.88
C ILE A 944 -1.04 7.22 38.10
N ASN A 945 -1.11 6.97 36.78
CA ASN A 945 -2.15 7.51 35.90
C ASN A 945 -2.13 6.82 34.52
N SER A 946 -2.90 7.31 33.53
CA SER A 946 -2.63 7.03 32.12
C SER A 946 -1.22 7.53 31.74
N VAL A 947 -0.61 6.91 30.72
CA VAL A 947 0.77 7.24 30.28
C VAL A 947 0.93 8.73 29.98
N GLU A 948 -0.08 9.35 29.36
CA GLU A 948 -0.10 10.78 29.01
C GLU A 948 -0.05 11.73 30.23
N HIS A 949 -0.59 11.30 31.38
CA HIS A 949 -0.69 12.13 32.58
C HIS A 949 0.36 11.80 33.65
N LEU A 950 1.27 10.87 33.34
CA LEU A 950 2.35 10.46 34.21
C LEU A 950 3.47 11.51 34.21
N GLY A 951 3.98 11.90 35.38
CA GLY A 951 5.02 12.93 35.54
C GLY A 951 4.50 14.37 35.61
N LYS A 952 3.18 14.59 35.49
CA LYS A 952 2.58 15.91 35.73
C LYS A 952 2.95 16.41 37.13
N THR A 953 3.45 17.65 37.20
CA THR A 953 4.01 18.21 38.42
C THR A 953 3.36 19.54 38.77
N ALA A 954 3.12 19.79 40.06
CA ALA A 954 2.64 21.07 40.58
C ALA A 954 3.45 21.53 41.80
N TYR A 955 3.70 22.84 41.85
CA TYR A 955 4.32 23.53 42.98
C TYR A 955 3.27 23.93 44.01
N PHE A 956 3.46 23.56 45.28
CA PHE A 956 2.54 23.91 46.36
C PHE A 956 2.99 25.19 47.09
N ASN A 957 2.18 26.25 46.97
CA ASN A 957 2.51 27.59 47.50
C ASN A 957 1.42 28.20 48.41
N LEU A 958 0.46 27.39 48.88
CA LEU A 958 -0.66 27.87 49.67
C LEU A 958 -0.37 27.82 51.18
N ASN A 959 -0.96 28.76 51.93
CA ASN A 959 -0.94 28.77 53.40
C ASN A 959 -2.17 28.04 53.97
N GLU A 960 -2.48 26.86 53.43
CA GLU A 960 -3.59 26.03 53.89
C GLU A 960 -3.13 24.63 54.30
N LYS A 961 -3.75 24.09 55.36
CA LYS A 961 -3.42 22.77 55.90
C LYS A 961 -4.13 21.68 55.09
N ILE A 962 -3.43 21.17 54.08
CA ILE A 962 -3.95 20.19 53.11
C ILE A 962 -3.22 18.85 53.28
N VAL A 963 -3.98 17.77 53.37
CA VAL A 963 -3.47 16.40 53.47
C VAL A 963 -2.87 15.97 52.12
N HIS A 964 -1.67 15.42 52.15
CA HIS A 964 -1.01 14.79 51.01
C HIS A 964 -1.68 13.46 50.67
N GLY A 965 -2.55 13.44 49.65
CA GLY A 965 -3.34 12.26 49.28
C GLY A 965 -2.58 11.20 48.47
N VAL A 966 -2.97 9.93 48.65
CA VAL A 966 -2.29 8.70 48.18
C VAL A 966 -1.89 8.66 46.70
N ASN A 967 -2.64 9.31 45.81
CA ASN A 967 -2.41 9.24 44.37
C ASN A 967 -1.29 10.15 43.85
N LEU A 968 -0.63 10.90 44.74
CA LEU A 968 0.48 11.80 44.41
C LEU A 968 1.75 11.39 45.15
N LEU A 969 2.89 11.66 44.53
CA LEU A 969 4.19 11.59 45.17
C LEU A 969 4.63 13.01 45.55
N ARG A 970 5.07 13.20 46.80
CA ARG A 970 5.57 14.49 47.30
C ARG A 970 7.09 14.49 47.32
N PHE A 971 7.67 15.56 46.79
CA PHE A 971 9.08 15.89 46.90
C PHE A 971 9.23 17.15 47.76
N ARG A 972 9.98 17.06 48.86
CA ARG A 972 10.28 18.19 49.75
C ARG A 972 11.72 18.66 49.52
N PRO A 973 11.93 19.84 48.92
CA PRO A 973 13.27 20.29 48.55
C PRO A 973 14.13 20.63 49.77
N ASP A 974 15.40 20.24 49.75
CA ASP A 974 16.42 20.76 50.67
C ASP A 974 16.78 22.19 50.26
N LYS A 975 16.22 23.18 50.96
CA LYS A 975 16.38 24.60 50.64
C LYS A 975 17.82 25.10 50.74
N SER A 976 18.72 24.34 51.37
CA SER A 976 20.16 24.66 51.38
C SER A 976 20.85 24.33 50.05
N LYS A 977 20.24 23.48 49.21
CA LYS A 977 20.78 23.00 47.94
C LYS A 977 19.99 23.49 46.73
N VAL A 978 18.66 23.50 46.84
CA VAL A 978 17.78 23.79 45.70
C VAL A 978 16.62 24.71 46.08
N LEU A 979 16.35 25.69 45.21
CA LEU A 979 15.15 26.51 45.31
C LEU A 979 13.93 25.68 44.87
N PRO A 980 12.86 25.58 45.69
CA PRO A 980 11.67 24.80 45.36
C PRO A 980 11.06 25.12 44.00
N LYS A 981 11.01 26.40 43.63
CA LYS A 981 10.45 26.85 42.35
C LYS A 981 11.32 26.41 41.16
N TYR A 982 12.64 26.54 41.27
CA TYR A 982 13.58 26.04 40.25
C TYR A 982 13.42 24.53 40.04
N ALA A 983 13.41 23.74 41.12
CA ALA A 983 13.18 22.30 41.05
C ALA A 983 11.85 21.95 40.38
N SER A 984 10.78 22.69 40.68
CA SER A 984 9.48 22.47 40.04
C SER A 984 9.49 22.75 38.54
N GLU A 985 10.28 23.71 38.06
CA GLU A 985 10.37 24.01 36.63
C GLU A 985 11.20 22.95 35.90
N ILE A 986 12.27 22.42 36.51
CA ILE A 986 13.00 21.26 35.97
C ILE A 986 12.09 20.05 35.79
N PHE A 987 11.19 19.80 36.76
CA PHE A 987 10.27 18.65 36.70
C PHE A 987 9.22 18.78 35.58
N LYS A 988 9.04 19.98 35.02
CA LYS A 988 8.13 20.26 33.91
C LYS A 988 8.83 20.21 32.54
N VAL A 989 10.16 20.10 32.50
CA VAL A 989 10.93 19.99 31.26
C VAL A 989 10.58 18.68 30.55
N LYS A 990 10.29 18.75 29.24
CA LYS A 990 9.85 17.58 28.46
C LYS A 990 10.87 16.45 28.49
N GLU A 991 12.15 16.79 28.41
CA GLU A 991 13.28 15.87 28.49
C GLU A 991 13.30 15.09 29.81
N PHE A 992 13.04 15.78 30.93
CA PHE A 992 12.99 15.15 32.26
C PHE A 992 11.72 14.30 32.44
N ILE A 993 10.56 14.76 31.96
CA ILE A 993 9.31 13.97 31.95
C ILE A 993 9.50 12.70 31.13
N PHE A 994 10.10 12.80 29.96
CA PHE A 994 10.39 11.64 29.10
C PHE A 994 11.37 10.68 29.76
N GLU A 995 12.39 11.18 30.47
CA GLU A 995 13.30 10.34 31.25
C GLU A 995 12.57 9.59 32.36
N MET A 996 11.72 10.28 33.15
CA MET A 996 10.88 9.64 34.17
C MET A 996 10.00 8.55 33.57
N GLN A 997 9.29 8.84 32.47
CA GLN A 997 8.33 7.93 31.85
C GLN A 997 8.95 6.64 31.29
N LYS A 998 10.28 6.56 31.06
CA LYS A 998 10.95 5.30 30.67
C LYS A 998 10.89 4.23 31.74
N TYR A 999 10.79 4.65 32.99
CA TYR A 999 10.70 3.77 34.15
C TYR A 999 9.24 3.44 34.49
N ALA A 1000 8.29 3.84 33.64
CA ALA A 1000 6.88 3.56 33.83
C ALA A 1000 6.57 2.08 33.60
N ILE A 1001 5.95 1.47 34.60
CA ILE A 1001 5.43 0.11 34.51
C ILE A 1001 4.00 0.21 33.96
N LYS A 1002 3.78 -0.34 32.76
CA LYS A 1002 2.48 -0.30 32.08
C LYS A 1002 1.65 -1.54 32.44
N ALA A 1003 0.42 -1.32 32.89
CA ALA A 1003 -0.66 -2.31 32.98
C ALA A 1003 -1.80 -1.90 32.03
N ALA A 1004 -2.79 -2.78 31.80
CA ALA A 1004 -3.79 -2.64 30.73
C ALA A 1004 -4.42 -1.23 30.59
N ASN A 1005 -4.73 -0.55 31.69
CA ASN A 1005 -5.36 0.79 31.70
C ASN A 1005 -4.65 1.85 32.57
N GLN A 1006 -3.48 1.55 33.14
CA GLN A 1006 -2.74 2.45 34.04
C GLN A 1006 -1.22 2.24 33.90
N ALA A 1007 -0.46 3.29 34.17
CA ALA A 1007 1.00 3.26 34.27
C ALA A 1007 1.44 3.84 35.61
N SER A 1008 2.49 3.28 36.19
CA SER A 1008 3.04 3.73 37.48
C SER A 1008 4.55 3.94 37.43
N LEU A 1009 5.04 4.91 38.22
CA LEU A 1009 6.46 5.16 38.46
C LEU A 1009 6.82 4.70 39.87
N ASN A 1010 7.88 3.89 39.97
CA ASN A 1010 8.44 3.52 41.27
C ASN A 1010 9.32 4.66 41.81
N SER A 1011 9.16 4.98 43.11
CA SER A 1011 9.97 5.98 43.82
C SER A 1011 11.47 5.68 43.80
N ALA A 1012 11.88 4.40 43.74
CA ALA A 1012 13.29 4.01 43.63
C ALA A 1012 13.95 4.51 42.34
N ASN A 1013 13.26 4.41 41.21
CA ASN A 1013 13.76 4.88 39.92
C ASN A 1013 13.80 6.41 39.88
N LEU A 1014 12.79 7.07 40.45
CA LEU A 1014 12.75 8.54 40.54
C LEU A 1014 13.86 9.12 41.41
N LYS A 1015 14.23 8.43 42.49
CA LYS A 1015 15.35 8.81 43.38
C LYS A 1015 16.69 8.83 42.66
N ALA A 1016 16.89 7.90 41.71
CA ALA A 1016 18.14 7.75 40.97
C ALA A 1016 18.32 8.77 39.84
N LEU A 1017 17.25 9.47 39.42
CA LEU A 1017 17.33 10.48 38.38
C LEU A 1017 18.22 11.64 38.81
N LYS A 1018 18.97 12.20 37.86
CA LYS A 1018 19.86 13.34 38.08
C LYS A 1018 19.21 14.61 37.54
N ILE A 1019 19.33 15.71 38.29
CA ILE A 1019 18.93 17.05 37.83
C ILE A 1019 20.10 18.04 37.95
N PRO A 1020 20.17 19.06 37.08
CA PRO A 1020 21.21 20.08 37.17
C PRO A 1020 21.08 20.91 38.44
N LEU A 1021 22.20 21.12 39.14
CA LEU A 1021 22.25 21.83 40.40
C LEU A 1021 23.22 23.03 40.32
N PRO A 1022 22.86 24.11 39.60
CA PRO A 1022 23.66 25.32 39.58
C PRO A 1022 23.71 25.99 40.97
N PRO A 1023 24.67 26.89 41.23
CA PRO A 1023 24.68 27.69 42.45
C PRO A 1023 23.35 28.42 42.72
N LEU A 1024 23.00 28.62 44.00
CA LEU A 1024 21.69 29.18 44.41
C LEU A 1024 21.41 30.57 43.81
N ASP A 1025 22.44 31.39 43.58
CA ASP A 1025 22.29 32.70 42.93
C ASP A 1025 21.87 32.59 41.46
N ILE A 1026 22.36 31.57 40.75
CA ILE A 1026 21.94 31.25 39.38
C ILE A 1026 20.52 30.67 39.38
N GLN A 1027 20.20 29.76 40.31
CA GLN A 1027 18.83 29.28 40.48
C GLN A 1027 17.85 30.45 40.71
N GLN A 1028 18.25 31.44 41.51
CA GLN A 1028 17.44 32.64 41.76
C GLN A 1028 17.26 33.49 40.50
N LYS A 1029 18.28 33.65 39.65
CA LYS A 1029 18.16 34.35 38.35
C LYS A 1029 17.16 33.64 37.43
N ILE A 1030 17.25 32.31 37.33
CA ILE A 1030 16.31 31.50 36.53
C ILE A 1030 14.89 31.70 37.03
N VAL A 1031 14.67 31.56 38.35
CA VAL A 1031 13.34 31.74 38.96
C VAL A 1031 12.80 33.14 38.67
N SER A 1032 13.64 34.18 38.81
CA SER A 1032 13.22 35.57 38.59
C SER A 1032 12.79 35.84 37.13
N GLU A 1033 13.51 35.31 36.14
CA GLU A 1033 13.10 35.44 34.73
C GLU A 1033 11.82 34.65 34.42
N ILE A 1034 11.65 33.46 35.01
CA ILE A 1034 10.42 32.66 34.86
C ILE A 1034 9.23 33.34 35.52
N GLU A 1035 9.41 33.97 36.68
CA GLU A 1035 8.35 34.70 37.39
C GLU A 1035 7.82 35.89 36.58
N VAL A 1036 8.68 36.57 35.80
CA VAL A 1036 8.25 37.60 34.84
C VAL A 1036 7.31 37.01 33.77
N LEU A 1037 7.65 35.84 33.23
CA LEU A 1037 6.81 35.13 32.26
C LEU A 1037 5.50 34.64 32.88
N GLU A 1038 5.51 34.20 34.14
CA GLU A 1038 4.29 33.81 34.87
C GLU A 1038 3.39 35.01 35.16
N ALA A 1039 3.95 36.17 35.50
CA ALA A 1039 3.18 37.40 35.66
C ALA A 1039 2.54 37.83 34.34
N LYS A 1040 3.27 37.70 33.23
CA LYS A 1040 2.76 37.93 31.86
C LYS A 1040 1.62 36.96 31.53
N GLU A 1041 1.79 35.66 31.80
CA GLU A 1041 0.76 34.63 31.60
C GLU A 1041 -0.51 34.94 32.40
N LYS A 1042 -0.34 35.30 33.68
CA LYS A 1042 -1.45 35.65 34.58
C LYS A 1042 -2.21 36.87 34.07
N LYS A 1043 -1.50 37.95 33.73
CA LYS A 1043 -2.10 39.18 33.21
C LYS A 1043 -2.87 38.92 31.90
N ALA A 1044 -2.31 38.16 30.97
CA ALA A 1044 -2.97 37.81 29.72
C ALA A 1044 -4.25 36.98 29.96
N LYS A 1045 -4.23 36.05 30.92
CA LYS A 1045 -5.43 35.27 31.30
C LYS A 1045 -6.51 36.14 31.93
N GLU A 1046 -6.13 37.05 32.83
CA GLU A 1046 -7.05 38.01 33.44
C GLU A 1046 -7.68 38.92 32.39
N GLU A 1047 -6.88 39.45 31.45
CA GLU A 1047 -7.36 40.28 30.34
C GLU A 1047 -8.30 39.50 29.40
N VAL A 1048 -8.03 38.22 29.12
CA VAL A 1048 -8.96 37.38 28.34
C VAL A 1048 -10.31 37.24 29.04
N GLU A 1049 -10.35 37.05 30.36
CA GLU A 1049 -11.60 36.95 31.11
C GLU A 1049 -12.35 38.29 31.18
N GLU A 1050 -11.64 39.41 31.33
CA GLU A 1050 -12.21 40.77 31.27
C GLU A 1050 -12.82 41.08 29.89
N LEU A 1051 -12.11 40.72 28.82
CA LEU A 1051 -12.57 40.88 27.44
C LEU A 1051 -13.80 40.01 27.13
N LYS A 1052 -13.87 38.78 27.67
CA LYS A 1052 -15.08 37.96 27.59
C LYS A 1052 -16.25 38.60 28.35
N GLY A 1053 -16.00 39.17 29.53
CA GLY A 1053 -16.98 39.97 30.26
C GLY A 1053 -17.50 41.14 29.42
N SER A 1054 -16.60 41.87 28.76
CA SER A 1054 -16.94 42.99 27.88
C SER A 1054 -17.82 42.58 26.68
N ILE A 1055 -17.61 41.39 26.11
CA ILE A 1055 -18.50 40.84 25.07
C ILE A 1055 -19.91 40.61 25.65
N SER A 1056 -20.00 40.04 26.86
CA SER A 1056 -21.28 39.82 27.54
C SER A 1056 -22.03 41.14 27.78
N ASP A 1057 -21.32 42.18 28.26
CA ASP A 1057 -21.87 43.51 28.53
C ASP A 1057 -22.37 44.20 27.24
N LEU A 1058 -21.60 44.10 26.15
CA LEU A 1058 -22.02 44.62 24.84
C LEU A 1058 -23.33 43.98 24.35
N MET A 1059 -23.54 42.70 24.68
CA MET A 1059 -24.77 41.99 24.37
C MET A 1059 -25.90 42.29 25.38
N GLU A 1060 -25.62 42.86 26.56
CA GLU A 1060 -26.62 43.35 27.53
C GLU A 1060 -27.18 44.74 27.19
N LEU A 1061 -26.42 45.57 26.48
CA LEU A 1061 -26.89 46.90 26.03
C LEU A 1061 -28.15 46.84 25.14
N ASN A 1062 -28.48 45.68 24.58
CA ASN A 1062 -29.67 45.46 23.76
C ASN A 1062 -30.87 44.89 24.52
N SER A 1063 -30.84 44.80 25.86
CA SER A 1063 -31.93 44.21 26.65
C SER A 1063 -33.28 44.92 26.45
N ASN A 1064 -33.25 46.20 26.07
CA ASN A 1064 -34.44 47.01 25.77
C ASN A 1064 -34.90 46.93 24.29
N SER A 1065 -34.20 46.19 23.44
CA SER A 1065 -34.59 45.98 22.04
C SER A 1065 -35.80 45.05 21.94
N LYS A 1066 -36.56 45.16 20.84
CA LYS A 1066 -37.63 44.20 20.54
C LYS A 1066 -37.06 42.78 20.58
N ILE A 1067 -37.69 41.90 21.34
CA ILE A 1067 -37.33 40.48 21.38
C ILE A 1067 -38.07 39.79 20.24
N GLU A 1068 -37.37 38.99 19.45
CA GLU A 1068 -37.93 38.27 18.31
C GLU A 1068 -37.54 36.79 18.37
N LYS A 1069 -38.40 35.93 17.83
CA LYS A 1069 -38.14 34.50 17.74
C LYS A 1069 -37.24 34.17 16.55
N LEU A 1070 -36.39 33.14 16.67
CA LEU A 1070 -35.52 32.70 15.58
C LEU A 1070 -36.30 32.35 14.30
N GLU A 1071 -37.52 31.82 14.41
CA GLU A 1071 -38.37 31.51 13.24
C GLU A 1071 -38.65 32.73 12.36
N ASN A 1072 -38.80 33.92 12.96
CA ASN A 1072 -39.10 35.17 12.25
C ASN A 1072 -37.82 35.85 11.72
N LEU A 1073 -36.65 35.33 12.09
CA LEU A 1073 -35.35 35.85 11.70
C LEU A 1073 -34.64 35.00 10.64
N ALA A 1074 -35.18 33.81 10.32
CA ALA A 1074 -34.55 32.84 9.46
C ALA A 1074 -35.27 32.71 8.10
N LEU A 1075 -34.48 32.67 7.02
CA LEU A 1075 -34.96 32.24 5.69
C LEU A 1075 -35.14 30.73 5.62
N ILE A 1076 -34.27 30.00 6.33
CA ILE A 1076 -34.32 28.54 6.45
C ILE A 1076 -34.08 28.18 7.91
N LEU A 1077 -34.96 27.37 8.49
CA LEU A 1077 -34.75 26.73 9.77
C LEU A 1077 -35.16 25.26 9.63
N LYS A 1078 -34.22 24.42 9.17
CA LYS A 1078 -34.48 23.02 8.76
C LYS A 1078 -33.43 22.08 9.30
N ARG A 1079 -33.86 20.86 9.68
CA ARG A 1079 -32.93 19.78 10.03
C ARG A 1079 -32.19 19.31 8.77
N GLY A 1080 -30.92 18.95 8.96
CA GLY A 1080 -30.13 18.23 7.95
C GLY A 1080 -30.69 16.86 7.61
N LYS A 1081 -29.99 16.14 6.73
CA LYS A 1081 -30.46 14.86 6.20
C LYS A 1081 -29.53 13.73 6.62
N SER A 1082 -30.12 12.58 6.96
CA SER A 1082 -29.39 11.33 6.98
C SER A 1082 -28.94 10.99 5.56
N ALA A 1083 -27.65 10.83 5.34
CA ALA A 1083 -27.08 10.51 4.04
C ALA A 1083 -26.25 9.22 4.12
N LYS A 1084 -26.20 8.48 3.00
CA LYS A 1084 -25.22 7.41 2.83
C LYS A 1084 -23.87 8.03 2.48
N TYR A 1085 -22.82 7.56 3.14
CA TYR A 1085 -21.45 8.02 2.88
C TYR A 1085 -20.93 7.42 1.57
N GLY A 1086 -20.16 8.21 0.83
CA GLY A 1086 -19.52 7.83 -0.42
C GLY A 1086 -18.51 8.90 -0.83
N ASP A 1087 -18.05 8.88 -2.07
CA ASP A 1087 -16.91 9.70 -2.51
C ASP A 1087 -17.32 10.81 -3.50
N SER A 1088 -18.41 11.53 -3.20
CA SER A 1088 -18.76 12.75 -3.95
C SER A 1088 -17.95 13.97 -3.49
N GLU A 1089 -18.04 15.07 -4.23
CA GLU A 1089 -17.45 16.37 -3.83
C GLU A 1089 -18.28 17.09 -2.73
N ILE A 1090 -19.42 16.53 -2.33
CA ILE A 1090 -20.32 17.14 -1.35
C ILE A 1090 -19.96 16.63 0.04
N GLN A 1091 -19.39 17.50 0.88
CA GLN A 1091 -19.00 17.15 2.23
C GLN A 1091 -20.21 17.23 3.18
N ILE A 1092 -20.41 16.21 4.02
CA ILE A 1092 -21.42 16.22 5.09
C ILE A 1092 -20.77 16.51 6.44
N ILE A 1093 -21.25 17.55 7.12
CA ILE A 1093 -20.81 17.92 8.46
C ILE A 1093 -21.64 17.16 9.48
N LYS A 1094 -20.97 16.42 10.37
CA LYS A 1094 -21.60 15.72 11.49
C LYS A 1094 -21.63 16.56 12.76
N SER A 1095 -22.52 16.22 13.69
CA SER A 1095 -22.61 16.87 15.01
C SER A 1095 -21.26 16.89 15.77
N GLY A 1096 -20.47 15.84 15.61
CA GLY A 1096 -19.13 15.75 16.20
C GLY A 1096 -18.08 16.69 15.58
N GLN A 1097 -18.36 17.34 14.46
CA GLN A 1097 -17.41 18.21 13.75
C GLN A 1097 -17.66 19.70 14.00
N ALA A 1098 -18.92 20.09 14.28
CA ALA A 1098 -19.28 21.44 14.69
C ALA A 1098 -19.11 21.58 16.22
N ARG A 1099 -17.94 22.04 16.68
CA ARG A 1099 -17.58 22.03 18.11
C ARG A 1099 -17.33 23.40 18.74
N GLY A 1100 -17.08 24.46 17.97
CA GLY A 1100 -16.86 25.81 18.48
C GLY A 1100 -17.70 26.86 17.75
N LEU A 1101 -17.72 28.10 18.23
CA LEU A 1101 -18.55 29.17 17.64
C LEU A 1101 -18.19 29.45 16.17
N LYS A 1102 -16.91 29.33 15.80
CA LYS A 1102 -16.38 29.53 14.44
C LYS A 1102 -15.36 28.45 14.05
N GLU A 1103 -15.40 27.30 14.73
CA GLU A 1103 -14.38 26.25 14.62
C GLU A 1103 -15.00 24.89 14.27
N PHE A 1104 -14.35 24.17 13.34
CA PHE A 1104 -14.73 22.84 12.89
C PHE A 1104 -13.58 21.84 13.07
N ASP A 1105 -13.92 20.61 13.47
CA ASP A 1105 -13.00 19.47 13.55
C ASP A 1105 -13.14 18.58 12.30
N PHE A 1106 -12.20 18.73 11.36
CA PHE A 1106 -12.13 17.96 10.12
C PHE A 1106 -11.02 16.90 10.12
N SER A 1107 -10.57 16.44 11.29
CA SER A 1107 -9.67 15.28 11.40
C SER A 1107 -10.19 14.06 10.63
N GLN A 1108 -11.51 13.93 10.50
CA GLN A 1108 -12.17 12.96 9.62
C GLN A 1108 -13.23 13.65 8.75
N LYS A 1109 -12.96 13.83 7.46
CA LYS A 1109 -13.93 14.36 6.50
C LYS A 1109 -14.87 13.26 6.03
N HIS A 1110 -16.15 13.60 5.84
CA HIS A 1110 -17.17 12.69 5.37
C HIS A 1110 -17.83 13.26 4.14
N PHE A 1111 -18.02 12.44 3.12
CA PHE A 1111 -18.69 12.83 1.88
C PHE A 1111 -19.90 11.93 1.64
N VAL A 1112 -20.87 12.44 0.90
CA VAL A 1112 -22.08 11.67 0.53
C VAL A 1112 -21.86 10.91 -0.77
N ILE A 1113 -22.73 9.96 -1.12
CA ILE A 1113 -22.71 9.27 -2.42
C ILE A 1113 -22.88 10.23 -3.61
N LYS A 1114 -22.37 9.86 -4.80
CA LYS A 1114 -22.41 10.72 -6.01
C LYS A 1114 -23.83 11.12 -6.44
N ASP A 1115 -24.81 10.27 -6.21
CA ASP A 1115 -26.21 10.53 -6.58
C ASP A 1115 -26.99 11.31 -5.49
N PHE A 1116 -26.29 11.88 -4.49
CA PHE A 1116 -26.94 12.68 -3.47
C PHE A 1116 -27.48 13.97 -4.05
N ILE A 1117 -28.79 14.15 -3.98
CA ILE A 1117 -29.48 15.33 -4.52
C ILE A 1117 -29.37 16.48 -3.54
N LEU A 1118 -28.67 17.55 -3.94
CA LEU A 1118 -28.64 18.82 -3.24
C LEU A 1118 -30.01 19.49 -3.32
N ASP A 1119 -30.48 20.00 -2.18
CA ASP A 1119 -31.65 20.85 -2.10
C ASP A 1119 -31.31 22.14 -1.34
N GLU A 1120 -32.35 22.87 -0.93
CA GLU A 1120 -32.27 24.07 -0.09
C GLU A 1120 -31.41 23.92 1.20
N ARG A 1121 -31.07 22.70 1.65
CA ARG A 1121 -30.22 22.45 2.82
C ARG A 1121 -28.72 22.46 2.51
N LYS A 1122 -28.32 22.75 1.27
CA LYS A 1122 -26.92 23.08 0.96
C LYS A 1122 -26.51 24.29 1.81
N LEU A 1123 -25.41 24.17 2.55
CA LEU A 1123 -24.92 25.24 3.42
C LEU A 1123 -24.42 26.45 2.63
N GLU A 1124 -24.66 27.63 3.20
CA GLU A 1124 -24.19 28.91 2.70
C GLU A 1124 -23.45 29.68 3.80
N LYS A 1125 -22.49 30.52 3.40
CA LYS A 1125 -21.76 31.37 4.35
C LYS A 1125 -22.72 32.28 5.13
N GLY A 1126 -22.63 32.19 6.45
CA GLY A 1126 -23.54 32.86 7.38
C GLY A 1126 -24.61 31.95 7.96
N ASP A 1127 -24.70 30.68 7.58
CA ASP A 1127 -25.56 29.72 8.25
C ASP A 1127 -25.07 29.46 9.68
N ILE A 1128 -26.02 29.36 10.63
CA ILE A 1128 -25.77 28.94 12.00
C ILE A 1128 -26.18 27.48 12.14
N LEU A 1129 -25.23 26.63 12.48
CA LEU A 1129 -25.42 25.21 12.70
C LEU A 1129 -25.70 24.97 14.17
N ILE A 1130 -26.83 24.34 14.50
CA ILE A 1130 -27.25 24.03 15.87
C ILE A 1130 -27.32 22.51 16.04
N ASN A 1131 -26.40 21.95 16.81
CA ASN A 1131 -26.42 20.52 17.12
C ASN A 1131 -27.71 20.17 17.86
N SER A 1132 -28.39 19.15 17.37
CA SER A 1132 -29.78 18.88 17.72
C SER A 1132 -29.92 17.69 18.67
N SER A 1133 -28.93 16.83 18.83
CA SER A 1133 -29.04 15.63 19.67
C SER A 1133 -27.78 15.31 20.49
N GLY A 1134 -27.98 14.57 21.58
CA GLY A 1134 -26.93 13.99 22.43
C GLY A 1134 -26.58 14.82 23.67
N VAL A 1135 -26.34 14.14 24.80
CA VAL A 1135 -25.92 14.77 26.06
C VAL A 1135 -24.47 15.24 25.94
N GLY A 1136 -24.24 16.51 26.28
CA GLY A 1136 -22.97 17.21 26.08
C GLY A 1136 -22.79 17.77 24.67
N THR A 1137 -23.74 17.58 23.74
CA THR A 1137 -23.64 18.03 22.33
C THR A 1137 -24.84 18.81 21.82
N ALA A 1138 -26.05 18.54 22.29
CA ALA A 1138 -27.26 19.26 21.88
C ALA A 1138 -27.22 20.71 22.33
N GLY A 1139 -27.39 21.65 21.41
CA GLY A 1139 -27.35 23.10 21.67
C GLY A 1139 -26.00 23.75 21.39
N ARG A 1140 -24.99 23.00 20.93
CA ARG A 1140 -23.76 23.60 20.39
C ARG A 1140 -24.09 24.37 19.11
N ILE A 1141 -23.52 25.56 19.00
CA ILE A 1141 -23.74 26.47 17.87
C ILE A 1141 -22.42 26.75 17.15
N THR A 1142 -22.47 26.78 15.82
CA THR A 1142 -21.30 27.09 14.98
C THR A 1142 -21.73 27.92 13.78
N LEU A 1143 -21.04 29.02 13.52
CA LEU A 1143 -21.18 29.82 12.31
C LEU A 1143 -20.41 29.15 11.16
N PHE A 1144 -21.12 28.84 10.07
CA PHE A 1144 -20.55 28.28 8.87
C PHE A 1144 -20.00 29.39 7.96
N ASN A 1145 -18.68 29.37 7.73
CA ASN A 1145 -17.99 30.31 6.86
C ASN A 1145 -16.89 29.64 5.99
N LEU A 1146 -17.16 28.40 5.53
CA LEU A 1146 -16.21 27.61 4.73
C LEU A 1146 -16.50 27.75 3.24
N GLU A 1147 -15.49 27.48 2.42
CA GLU A 1147 -15.60 27.38 0.96
C GLU A 1147 -15.81 25.93 0.52
N GLY A 1148 -16.73 25.69 -0.40
CA GLY A 1148 -17.05 24.37 -0.95
C GLY A 1148 -18.54 24.02 -0.89
N VAL A 1149 -18.88 22.77 -1.23
CA VAL A 1149 -20.27 22.29 -1.21
C VAL A 1149 -20.48 21.42 0.03
N PHE A 1150 -21.23 21.94 0.99
CA PHE A 1150 -21.49 21.26 2.26
C PHE A 1150 -22.98 21.03 2.50
N VAL A 1151 -23.27 19.94 3.20
CA VAL A 1151 -24.57 19.65 3.81
C VAL A 1151 -24.32 19.22 5.26
N VAL A 1152 -25.38 19.12 6.07
CA VAL A 1152 -25.27 18.62 7.46
C VAL A 1152 -26.08 17.36 7.66
N ASP A 1153 -25.63 16.54 8.61
CA ASP A 1153 -26.35 15.35 9.03
C ASP A 1153 -27.69 15.68 9.74
N SER A 1154 -28.50 14.65 9.95
CA SER A 1154 -29.79 14.78 10.62
C SER A 1154 -29.70 15.18 12.09
N HIS A 1155 -28.50 15.22 12.66
CA HIS A 1155 -28.24 15.64 14.04
C HIS A 1155 -27.90 17.14 14.15
N ILE A 1156 -27.96 17.90 13.06
CA ILE A 1156 -27.72 19.34 13.02
C ILE A 1156 -28.92 20.05 12.39
N THR A 1157 -29.27 21.21 12.93
CA THR A 1157 -30.23 22.16 12.35
C THR A 1157 -29.49 23.30 11.69
N ILE A 1158 -29.89 23.62 10.46
CA ILE A 1158 -29.45 24.79 9.74
C ILE A 1158 -30.41 25.93 10.07
N LEU A 1159 -29.88 27.02 10.61
CA LEU A 1159 -30.54 28.30 10.71
C LEU A 1159 -29.84 29.26 9.76
N ARG A 1160 -30.51 29.66 8.68
CA ARG A 1160 -30.04 30.66 7.72
C ARG A 1160 -30.68 32.01 8.05
N PRO A 1161 -29.94 32.97 8.63
CA PRO A 1161 -30.51 34.26 9.00
C PRO A 1161 -30.92 35.06 7.76
N ASN A 1162 -32.03 35.79 7.84
CA ASN A 1162 -32.36 36.82 6.86
C ASN A 1162 -31.44 38.03 7.11
N LYS A 1163 -30.41 38.17 6.28
CA LYS A 1163 -29.36 39.20 6.40
C LYS A 1163 -29.88 40.64 6.27
N GLU A 1164 -31.09 40.83 5.75
CA GLU A 1164 -31.76 42.14 5.72
C GLU A 1164 -32.35 42.55 7.09
N ILE A 1165 -32.59 41.57 7.96
CA ILE A 1165 -33.23 41.74 9.28
C ILE A 1165 -32.21 41.56 10.40
N VAL A 1166 -31.34 40.54 10.29
CA VAL A 1166 -30.35 40.22 11.33
C VAL A 1166 -29.02 39.72 10.76
N LEU A 1167 -27.91 40.16 11.36
CA LEU A 1167 -26.56 39.70 11.00
C LEU A 1167 -26.28 38.30 11.57
N PRO A 1168 -25.67 37.37 10.80
CA PRO A 1168 -25.29 36.04 11.30
C PRO A 1168 -24.45 36.05 12.57
N ASP A 1169 -23.40 36.86 12.63
CA ASP A 1169 -22.56 36.99 13.82
C ASP A 1169 -23.35 37.52 15.03
N PHE A 1170 -24.35 38.38 14.81
CA PHE A 1170 -25.19 38.86 15.90
C PHE A 1170 -26.10 37.74 16.45
N VAL A 1171 -26.63 36.88 15.58
CA VAL A 1171 -27.37 35.67 15.99
C VAL A 1171 -26.45 34.73 16.76
N LEU A 1172 -25.25 34.46 16.25
CA LEU A 1172 -24.26 33.60 16.91
C LEU A 1172 -23.95 34.09 18.34
N GLN A 1173 -23.66 35.38 18.51
CA GLN A 1173 -23.35 35.97 19.81
C GLN A 1173 -24.56 35.96 20.75
N SER A 1174 -25.77 36.18 20.22
CA SER A 1174 -27.00 36.12 21.03
C SER A 1174 -27.26 34.72 21.58
N LEU A 1175 -27.06 33.69 20.74
CA LEU A 1175 -27.17 32.30 21.16
C LEU A 1175 -26.03 31.90 22.11
N ALA A 1176 -24.81 32.38 21.86
CA ALA A 1176 -23.65 32.14 22.74
C ALA A 1176 -23.90 32.71 24.14
N LYS A 1177 -24.55 33.88 24.23
CA LYS A 1177 -24.95 34.51 25.50
C LYS A 1177 -26.02 33.72 26.24
N ILE A 1178 -27.02 33.16 25.55
CA ILE A 1178 -27.98 32.24 26.19
C ILE A 1178 -27.20 31.08 26.81
N GLY A 1179 -26.17 30.61 26.13
CA GLY A 1179 -25.20 29.66 26.67
C GLY A 1179 -25.60 28.22 26.39
N PHE A 1180 -24.59 27.40 26.06
CA PHE A 1180 -24.75 26.00 25.67
C PHE A 1180 -25.62 25.20 26.64
N LYS A 1181 -25.37 25.29 27.95
CA LYS A 1181 -26.13 24.52 28.96
C LYS A 1181 -27.60 24.92 29.05
N ASN A 1182 -27.92 26.19 28.84
CA ASN A 1182 -29.30 26.65 28.87
C ASN A 1182 -30.05 26.20 27.61
N ILE A 1183 -29.38 26.20 26.45
CA ILE A 1183 -29.94 25.66 25.22
C ILE A 1183 -30.12 24.14 25.35
N GLU A 1184 -29.13 23.42 25.86
CA GLU A 1184 -29.21 21.97 26.10
C GLU A 1184 -30.34 21.60 27.07
N ALA A 1185 -30.57 22.40 28.11
CA ALA A 1185 -31.67 22.20 29.05
C ALA A 1185 -33.07 22.33 28.40
N MET A 1186 -33.18 22.91 27.21
CA MET A 1186 -34.42 22.95 26.42
C MET A 1186 -34.67 21.63 25.65
N ALA A 1187 -33.70 20.71 25.61
CA ALA A 1187 -33.83 19.42 24.94
C ALA A 1187 -34.71 18.46 25.75
N MET A 1188 -35.44 17.58 25.04
CA MET A 1188 -36.31 16.57 25.65
C MET A 1188 -35.73 15.17 25.45
N GLY A 1189 -35.85 14.28 26.44
CA GLY A 1189 -35.42 12.88 26.36
C GLY A 1189 -35.01 12.25 27.70
N GLN A 1190 -34.68 10.96 27.71
CA GLN A 1190 -34.14 10.21 28.85
C GLN A 1190 -32.89 9.39 28.45
N SER A 1191 -32.08 8.97 29.43
CA SER A 1191 -31.00 7.98 29.26
C SER A 1191 -29.94 8.32 28.18
N GLY A 1192 -29.48 9.57 28.10
CA GLY A 1192 -28.41 9.99 27.18
C GLY A 1192 -28.86 10.36 25.76
N GLN A 1193 -30.14 10.16 25.43
CA GLN A 1193 -30.74 10.50 24.15
C GLN A 1193 -31.67 11.71 24.30
N ILE A 1194 -31.07 12.90 24.39
CA ILE A 1194 -31.81 14.17 24.38
C ILE A 1194 -31.83 14.77 22.97
N GLU A 1195 -32.92 15.45 22.60
CA GLU A 1195 -33.05 16.14 21.32
C GLU A 1195 -33.70 17.53 21.44
N LEU A 1196 -33.13 18.50 20.73
CA LEU A 1196 -33.71 19.82 20.49
C LEU A 1196 -34.63 19.76 19.27
N THR A 1197 -35.93 19.77 19.50
CA THR A 1197 -36.91 19.78 18.42
C THR A 1197 -36.85 21.08 17.62
N ILE A 1198 -37.24 21.02 16.34
CA ILE A 1198 -37.33 22.23 15.49
C ILE A 1198 -38.23 23.31 16.14
N PRO A 1199 -39.43 22.99 16.68
CA PRO A 1199 -40.24 23.96 17.40
C PRO A 1199 -39.54 24.59 18.61
N THR A 1200 -38.73 23.82 19.35
CA THR A 1200 -37.93 24.37 20.46
C THR A 1200 -36.97 25.44 19.95
N ILE A 1201 -36.21 25.13 18.88
CA ILE A 1201 -35.24 26.06 18.28
C ILE A 1201 -35.95 27.30 17.70
N GLN A 1202 -37.06 27.11 16.98
CA GLN A 1202 -37.88 28.18 16.42
C GLN A 1202 -38.34 29.20 17.47
N ASN A 1203 -38.68 28.72 18.67
CA ASN A 1203 -39.17 29.53 19.77
C ASN A 1203 -38.07 30.18 20.63
N ILE A 1204 -36.79 29.91 20.37
CA ILE A 1204 -35.70 30.64 21.02
C ILE A 1204 -35.83 32.12 20.66
N LYS A 1205 -35.73 32.96 21.70
CA LYS A 1205 -35.91 34.40 21.60
C LYS A 1205 -34.58 35.11 21.76
N ILE A 1206 -34.27 36.02 20.84
CA ILE A 1206 -33.09 36.88 20.90
C ILE A 1206 -33.50 38.36 20.75
N PRO A 1207 -32.75 39.32 21.31
CA PRO A 1207 -32.97 40.74 21.05
C PRO A 1207 -32.75 41.05 19.57
N LEU A 1208 -33.50 42.00 19.01
CA LEU A 1208 -33.41 42.43 17.62
C LEU A 1208 -33.32 43.97 17.53
N PRO A 1209 -32.13 44.55 17.76
CA PRO A 1209 -31.89 45.97 17.49
C PRO A 1209 -31.84 46.24 15.97
N PRO A 1210 -31.91 47.51 15.52
CA PRO A 1210 -31.74 47.85 14.11
C PRO A 1210 -30.41 47.34 13.52
N ILE A 1211 -30.39 46.96 12.23
CA ILE A 1211 -29.19 46.44 11.54
C ILE A 1211 -27.95 47.32 11.77
N SER A 1212 -28.08 48.65 11.72
CA SER A 1212 -26.96 49.57 11.95
C SER A 1212 -26.35 49.46 13.35
N GLU A 1213 -27.16 49.13 14.36
CA GLU A 1213 -26.67 48.88 15.71
C GLU A 1213 -26.05 47.49 15.84
N GLN A 1214 -26.65 46.47 15.22
CA GLN A 1214 -26.06 45.13 15.13
C GLN A 1214 -24.66 45.20 14.53
N GLN A 1215 -24.46 45.95 13.42
CA GLN A 1215 -23.16 46.15 12.79
C GLN A 1215 -22.13 46.79 13.73
N LYS A 1216 -22.53 47.81 14.50
CA LYS A 1216 -21.66 48.46 15.49
C LYS A 1216 -21.24 47.49 16.58
N ILE A 1217 -22.15 46.63 17.04
CA ILE A 1217 -21.90 45.67 18.11
C ILE A 1217 -21.01 44.54 17.63
N VAL A 1218 -21.34 43.92 16.49
CA VAL A 1218 -20.52 42.88 15.87
C VAL A 1218 -19.10 43.40 15.62
N SER A 1219 -18.93 44.60 15.06
CA SER A 1219 -17.61 45.18 14.84
C SER A 1219 -16.80 45.40 16.12
N LYS A 1220 -17.45 45.75 17.24
CA LYS A 1220 -16.77 45.84 18.55
C LYS A 1220 -16.37 44.46 19.07
N ILE A 1221 -17.27 43.47 18.96
CA ILE A 1221 -17.01 42.10 19.39
C ILE A 1221 -15.86 41.49 18.58
N GLU A 1222 -15.84 41.65 17.25
CA GLU A 1222 -14.76 41.16 16.38
C GLU A 1222 -13.38 41.71 16.80
N LYS A 1223 -13.31 43.00 17.16
CA LYS A 1223 -12.07 43.61 17.68
C LYS A 1223 -11.64 42.99 19.01
N ILE A 1224 -12.60 42.65 19.88
CA ILE A 1224 -12.33 41.98 21.16
C ILE A 1224 -11.90 40.52 20.93
N GLU A 1225 -12.59 39.78 20.07
CA GLU A 1225 -12.26 38.39 19.70
C GLU A 1225 -10.86 38.29 19.09
N ALA A 1226 -10.46 39.25 18.24
CA ALA A 1226 -9.11 39.32 17.69
C ALA A 1226 -8.04 39.51 18.79
N LYS A 1227 -8.31 40.36 19.79
CA LYS A 1227 -7.42 40.51 20.95
C LYS A 1227 -7.34 39.25 21.80
N ILE A 1228 -8.48 38.62 22.08
CA ILE A 1228 -8.53 37.34 22.81
C ILE A 1228 -7.69 36.28 22.08
N THR A 1229 -7.79 36.23 20.74
CA THR A 1229 -7.01 35.28 19.93
C THR A 1229 -5.51 35.55 20.02
N ALA A 1230 -5.08 36.81 19.92
CA ALA A 1230 -3.68 37.20 20.10
C ALA A 1230 -3.15 36.83 21.50
N LEU A 1231 -3.91 37.11 22.56
CA LEU A 1231 -3.57 36.76 23.94
C LEU A 1231 -3.50 35.24 24.16
N LYS A 1232 -4.39 34.46 23.54
CA LYS A 1232 -4.31 32.99 23.60
C LYS A 1232 -3.05 32.44 22.94
N ILE A 1233 -2.63 33.02 21.81
CA ILE A 1233 -1.36 32.66 21.15
C ILE A 1233 -0.17 32.98 22.06
N GLU A 1234 -0.19 34.15 22.70
CA GLU A 1234 0.84 34.56 23.68
C GLU A 1234 0.89 33.61 24.88
N ILE A 1235 -0.26 33.24 25.46
CA ILE A 1235 -0.32 32.26 26.56
C ILE A 1235 0.27 30.91 26.12
N ALA A 1236 0.01 30.48 24.88
CA ALA A 1236 0.52 29.22 24.34
C ALA A 1236 2.04 29.23 24.07
N SER A 1237 2.68 30.39 23.88
CA SER A 1237 4.13 30.49 23.65
C SER A 1237 4.96 30.44 24.94
N ILE A 1238 4.38 30.85 26.08
CA ILE A 1238 5.09 31.00 27.36
C ILE A 1238 5.82 29.74 27.84
N PRO A 1239 5.26 28.52 27.75
CA PRO A 1239 6.00 27.31 28.14
C PRO A 1239 7.32 27.14 27.37
N LYS A 1240 7.35 27.49 26.08
CA LYS A 1240 8.55 27.45 25.23
C LYS A 1240 9.54 28.55 25.61
N GLU A 1241 9.04 29.74 25.96
CA GLU A 1241 9.88 30.84 26.48
C GLU A 1241 10.56 30.44 27.82
N LYS A 1242 9.86 29.77 28.74
CA LYS A 1242 10.45 29.24 29.98
C LYS A 1242 11.55 28.20 29.70
N GLU A 1243 11.34 27.33 28.72
CA GLU A 1243 12.36 26.35 28.29
C GLU A 1243 13.61 27.05 27.72
N VAL A 1244 13.45 28.15 26.99
CA VAL A 1244 14.56 28.98 26.51
C VAL A 1244 15.34 29.62 27.66
N VAL A 1245 14.65 30.12 28.69
CA VAL A 1245 15.31 30.64 29.91
C VAL A 1245 16.14 29.54 30.58
N LEU A 1246 15.59 28.34 30.75
CA LEU A 1246 16.33 27.21 31.32
C LEU A 1246 17.56 26.87 30.46
N LYS A 1247 17.43 26.77 29.14
CA LYS A 1247 18.56 26.50 28.21
C LYS A 1247 19.62 27.60 28.16
N LYS A 1248 19.24 28.86 28.42
CA LYS A 1248 20.18 29.99 28.49
C LYS A 1248 21.13 29.83 29.67
N TYR A 1249 20.59 29.45 30.84
CA TYR A 1249 21.36 29.38 32.08
C TYR A 1249 22.03 28.02 32.29
N LEU A 1250 21.31 26.92 32.07
CA LEU A 1250 21.84 25.56 32.16
C LEU A 1250 22.77 25.25 30.99
#